data_AF-A0A932SIS4-F1
#
_entry.id   AF-A0A932SIS4-F1
#
_cell.length_a   1.000
_cell.length_b   1.000
_cell.length_c   1.000
_cell.angle_alpha   90.00
_cell.angle_beta   90.00
_cell.angle_gamma   90.00
#
_symmetry.space_group_name_H-M   'P 1'
#
loop_
_entity.id
_entity.type
_entity.pdbx_description
1 polymer ?
#
loop_
_entity_poly.entity_id
_entity_poly.type
_entity_poly.pdbx_seq_one_letter_code
_entity_poly.pdbx_strand_id
1 'polypeptide(L)'
;MRRRGFTMMEMLMTVGMIALITSLAIPSYRQYSIRNDLALARTQVVQGLQRAKLNTIEGKGGTVWSFYAPQGLLFAGSDLATVEADLAAGTAATTEVFPMPSTIQFSGLTDAITFNRKGTPSAVGTIILTAVNGDQTTVVITIEIDSQKIVTTVGDAITICHHNNPDQTLSVTDAEWPARQAQGDTIGACPPSSSSSSSSTVGASSSSTSSAGASSSSSAVSSAGGSSSSATGGGGGGGGGGSSSSSSGGGGSSDVSGFNVVVFGDDKQTSDVEGRLAVGGNAVFHNFSVGSALSFDASRYDLIVGGNLNFTNGSVSNGKVYVGGTATLTGVGVGGTVQGPPTPNPIDFAAARITMRNQSNAYGAKAVNGTTSVTSWKSITLNGTDPLTNVFALRGSDLGAATSLTINAPAGSKVIVNIDGTADQMKNFETTITGTDRRHVLYNFTQATSLQTSSIAVEGTILAPWATLDTENGHTDGQIAVESISGPGGTEANGQTNFVGGGFFTTLQLCPGKFTFNPSTGIMTTTALTSVTFKNLEALITYGAGGPQINVHACESDDGGSHFTHLFGGTGNCFGDGIANGNAVKPNGTDTKTLTIGANSPVIFRSNAHFEQPGWLTYDRSTQSNDQTGRMVFLRNGDIVPSVPGFAGQQSLKAYLQGQAMANSSNTMTVGACELVIATELGSSISGPAADFQDDVMDIKFE
;
A
#
# COMPACT_ATOMS: atom_id res chain seq x y z
N MET A 1 30.59 -62.85 16.62
CA MET A 1 29.81 -61.60 16.46
C MET A 1 28.46 -61.78 17.15
N ARG A 2 28.26 -61.21 18.35
CA ARG A 2 26.95 -61.22 19.02
C ARG A 2 26.08 -60.12 18.42
N ARG A 3 25.00 -60.49 17.71
CA ARG A 3 23.98 -59.55 17.25
C ARG A 3 23.21 -59.07 18.48
N ARG A 4 23.27 -57.77 18.77
CA ARG A 4 22.47 -57.15 19.84
C ARG A 4 21.02 -57.07 19.34
N GLY A 5 20.10 -57.71 20.07
CA GLY A 5 18.66 -57.58 19.82
C GLY A 5 18.08 -56.39 20.58
N PHE A 6 16.99 -55.82 20.07
CA PHE A 6 16.28 -54.70 20.69
C PHE A 6 15.58 -55.13 21.99
N THR A 7 15.58 -54.25 22.99
CA THR A 7 14.89 -54.52 24.25
C THR A 7 13.38 -54.29 24.11
N MET A 8 12.56 -55.01 24.89
CA MET A 8 11.10 -54.84 24.87
C MET A 8 10.67 -53.41 25.24
N MET A 9 11.45 -52.75 26.11
CA MET A 9 11.21 -51.36 26.52
C MET A 9 11.47 -50.37 25.36
N GLU A 10 12.52 -50.57 24.56
CA GLU A 10 12.80 -49.76 23.37
C GLU A 10 11.71 -49.91 22.30
N MET A 11 11.21 -51.14 22.10
CA MET A 11 10.07 -51.38 21.19
C MET A 11 8.81 -50.67 21.66
N LEU A 12 8.53 -50.65 22.97
CA LEU A 12 7.37 -49.93 23.51
C LEU A 12 7.52 -48.41 23.42
N MET A 13 8.72 -47.87 23.65
CA MET A 13 8.98 -46.44 23.49
C MET A 13 8.86 -45.99 22.02
N THR A 14 9.38 -46.76 21.09
CA THR A 14 9.29 -46.43 19.65
C THR A 14 7.85 -46.47 19.16
N VAL A 15 7.07 -47.49 19.54
CA VAL A 15 5.64 -47.53 19.20
C VAL A 15 4.87 -46.37 19.86
N GLY A 16 5.19 -46.03 21.11
CA GLY A 16 4.59 -44.88 21.81
C GLY A 16 4.90 -43.54 21.14
N MET A 17 6.15 -43.32 20.70
CA MET A 17 6.54 -42.12 19.97
C MET A 17 5.88 -42.04 18.60
N ILE A 18 5.78 -43.15 17.86
CA ILE A 18 5.10 -43.17 16.57
C ILE A 18 3.61 -42.83 16.73
N ALA A 19 2.95 -43.37 17.76
CA ALA A 19 1.55 -43.04 18.07
C ALA A 19 1.36 -41.55 18.40
N LEU A 20 2.28 -40.96 19.17
CA LEU A 20 2.25 -39.54 19.52
C LEU A 20 2.46 -38.65 18.28
N ILE A 21 3.47 -38.96 17.47
CA ILE A 21 3.79 -38.20 16.26
C ILE A 21 2.64 -38.29 15.26
N THR A 22 2.08 -39.48 15.04
CA THR A 22 0.95 -39.66 14.11
C THR A 22 -0.32 -38.95 14.60
N SER A 23 -0.58 -38.92 15.90
CA SER A 23 -1.73 -38.19 16.47
C SER A 23 -1.69 -36.68 16.22
N LEU A 24 -0.50 -36.08 16.17
CA LEU A 24 -0.29 -34.66 15.89
C LEU A 24 -0.14 -34.37 14.38
N ALA A 25 0.46 -35.28 13.62
CA ALA A 25 0.72 -35.09 12.20
C ALA A 25 -0.55 -35.19 11.34
N ILE A 26 -1.50 -36.09 11.67
CA ILE A 26 -2.73 -36.29 10.89
C ILE A 26 -3.59 -35.02 10.80
N PRO A 27 -3.94 -34.31 11.89
CA PRO A 27 -4.73 -33.08 11.80
C PRO A 27 -3.99 -31.94 11.09
N SER A 28 -2.66 -31.82 11.28
CA SER A 28 -1.84 -30.82 10.59
C SER A 28 -1.74 -31.08 9.08
N TYR A 29 -1.60 -32.35 8.67
CA TYR A 29 -1.58 -32.74 7.27
C TYR A 29 -2.94 -32.51 6.60
N ARG A 30 -4.06 -32.76 7.33
CA ARG A 30 -5.40 -32.43 6.84
C ARG A 30 -5.58 -30.94 6.59
N GLN A 31 -5.14 -30.07 7.51
CA GLN A 31 -5.20 -28.61 7.30
C GLN A 31 -4.33 -28.13 6.14
N TYR A 32 -3.14 -28.72 5.96
CA TYR A 32 -2.27 -28.42 4.82
C TYR A 32 -2.89 -28.83 3.48
N SER A 33 -3.46 -30.04 3.40
CA SER A 33 -4.14 -30.54 2.19
C SER A 33 -5.29 -29.61 1.77
N ILE A 34 -6.11 -29.15 2.72
CA ILE A 34 -7.25 -28.27 2.47
C ILE A 34 -6.81 -26.91 1.90
N ARG A 35 -5.69 -26.34 2.37
CA ARG A 35 -5.15 -25.07 1.82
C ARG A 35 -4.55 -25.24 0.43
N ASN A 36 -3.91 -26.37 0.17
CA ASN A 36 -3.41 -26.70 -1.16
C ASN A 36 -4.56 -26.87 -2.17
N ASP A 37 -5.65 -27.50 -1.75
CA ASP A 37 -6.86 -27.65 -2.55
C ASP A 37 -7.48 -26.28 -2.90
N LEU A 38 -7.48 -25.31 -1.97
CA LEU A 38 -8.01 -23.96 -2.20
C LEU A 38 -7.20 -23.19 -3.25
N ALA A 39 -5.87 -23.31 -3.19
CA ALA A 39 -4.98 -22.71 -4.18
C ALA A 39 -5.15 -23.36 -5.57
N LEU A 40 -5.24 -24.70 -5.61
CA LEU A 40 -5.48 -25.44 -6.85
C LEU A 40 -6.80 -25.03 -7.49
N ALA A 41 -7.90 -25.01 -6.72
CA ALA A 41 -9.22 -24.63 -7.22
C ALA A 41 -9.22 -23.20 -7.81
N ARG A 42 -8.56 -22.25 -7.16
CA ARG A 42 -8.42 -20.88 -7.68
C ARG A 42 -7.73 -20.84 -9.04
N THR A 43 -6.61 -21.54 -9.19
CA THR A 43 -5.88 -21.60 -10.47
C THR A 43 -6.71 -22.26 -11.57
N GLN A 44 -7.40 -23.36 -11.27
CA GLN A 44 -8.27 -24.05 -12.23
C GLN A 44 -9.42 -23.14 -12.71
N VAL A 45 -10.04 -22.37 -11.80
CA VAL A 45 -11.11 -21.42 -12.16
C VAL A 45 -10.61 -20.31 -13.08
N VAL A 46 -9.45 -19.72 -12.78
CA VAL A 46 -8.87 -18.66 -13.61
C VAL A 46 -8.51 -19.19 -15.01
N GLN A 47 -7.89 -20.36 -15.08
CA GLN A 47 -7.53 -20.98 -16.36
C GLN A 47 -8.78 -21.31 -17.20
N GLY A 48 -9.82 -21.85 -16.56
CA GLY A 48 -11.08 -22.16 -17.22
C GLY A 48 -11.76 -20.92 -17.82
N LEU A 49 -11.87 -19.84 -17.04
CA LEU A 49 -12.45 -18.56 -17.50
C LEU A 49 -11.64 -17.94 -18.64
N GLN A 50 -10.29 -17.96 -18.55
CA GLN A 50 -9.42 -17.47 -19.62
C GLN A 50 -9.58 -18.24 -20.92
N ARG A 51 -9.68 -19.56 -20.82
CA ARG A 51 -9.81 -20.43 -21.99
C ARG A 51 -11.20 -20.30 -22.62
N ALA A 52 -12.27 -20.14 -21.84
CA ALA A 52 -13.61 -19.83 -22.37
C ALA A 52 -13.63 -18.49 -23.13
N LYS A 53 -13.00 -17.46 -22.56
CA LYS A 53 -12.85 -16.16 -23.24
C LYS A 53 -12.11 -16.28 -24.56
N LEU A 54 -10.94 -16.92 -24.56
CA LEU A 54 -10.11 -17.09 -25.76
C LEU A 54 -10.82 -17.92 -26.84
N ASN A 55 -11.39 -19.08 -26.48
CA ASN A 55 -12.10 -19.92 -27.44
C ASN A 55 -13.26 -19.17 -28.12
N THR A 56 -13.95 -18.29 -27.40
CA THR A 56 -15.03 -17.45 -27.96
C THR A 56 -14.50 -16.40 -28.91
N ILE A 57 -13.43 -15.69 -28.53
CA ILE A 57 -12.83 -14.62 -29.35
C ILE A 57 -12.25 -15.21 -30.65
N GLU A 58 -11.61 -16.38 -30.56
CA GLU A 58 -11.07 -17.12 -31.70
C GLU A 58 -12.17 -17.75 -32.57
N GLY A 59 -13.43 -17.72 -32.12
CA GLY A 59 -14.56 -18.32 -32.84
C GLY A 59 -14.46 -19.84 -32.95
N LYS A 60 -13.75 -20.49 -32.04
CA LYS A 60 -13.51 -21.94 -32.05
C LYS A 60 -14.84 -22.70 -32.04
N GLY A 61 -15.08 -23.52 -33.06
CA GLY A 61 -16.33 -24.27 -33.22
C GLY A 61 -17.54 -23.42 -33.62
N GLY A 62 -17.35 -22.15 -33.99
CA GLY A 62 -18.41 -21.28 -34.50
C GLY A 62 -19.42 -20.79 -33.45
N THR A 63 -19.15 -21.01 -32.16
CA THR A 63 -20.08 -20.71 -31.04
C THR A 63 -19.38 -19.94 -29.91
N VAL A 64 -20.15 -19.49 -28.93
CA VAL A 64 -19.63 -18.94 -27.66
C VAL A 64 -19.14 -20.06 -26.76
N TRP A 65 -18.30 -19.74 -25.78
CA TRP A 65 -17.81 -20.69 -24.80
C TRP A 65 -18.09 -20.20 -23.39
N SER A 66 -18.33 -21.17 -22.51
CA SER A 66 -18.68 -20.92 -21.11
C SER A 66 -17.82 -21.74 -20.16
N PHE A 67 -17.62 -21.19 -18.96
CA PHE A 67 -16.98 -21.92 -17.85
C PHE A 67 -17.88 -21.94 -16.62
N TYR A 68 -18.09 -23.12 -16.06
CA TYR A 68 -18.87 -23.34 -14.84
C TYR A 68 -17.94 -23.76 -13.70
N ALA A 69 -17.63 -22.80 -12.82
CA ALA A 69 -16.62 -22.96 -11.76
C ALA A 69 -16.92 -24.06 -10.73
N PRO A 70 -18.16 -24.24 -10.23
CA PRO A 70 -18.44 -25.23 -9.19
C PRO A 70 -18.08 -26.68 -9.55
N GLN A 71 -18.16 -27.04 -10.84
CA GLN A 71 -17.78 -28.36 -11.36
C GLN A 71 -16.53 -28.33 -12.26
N GLY A 72 -15.97 -27.14 -12.52
CA GLY A 72 -14.82 -26.96 -13.40
C GLY A 72 -15.08 -27.33 -14.86
N LEU A 73 -16.29 -27.08 -15.37
CA LEU A 73 -16.65 -27.45 -16.75
C LEU A 73 -16.35 -26.30 -17.73
N LEU A 74 -15.56 -26.58 -18.76
CA LEU A 74 -15.35 -25.72 -19.92
C LEU A 74 -16.05 -26.32 -21.13
N PHE A 75 -17.00 -25.60 -21.72
CA PHE A 75 -17.82 -26.12 -22.81
C PHE A 75 -18.20 -25.07 -23.87
N ALA A 76 -18.53 -25.56 -25.05
CA ALA A 76 -19.06 -24.77 -26.16
C ALA A 76 -20.58 -24.57 -25.99
N GLY A 77 -21.06 -23.34 -26.20
CA GLY A 77 -22.43 -22.90 -25.94
C GLY A 77 -22.59 -22.20 -24.60
N SER A 78 -23.82 -21.81 -24.29
CA SER A 78 -24.21 -21.11 -23.05
C SER A 78 -25.16 -21.91 -22.17
N ASP A 79 -25.64 -23.06 -22.64
CA ASP A 79 -26.63 -23.87 -21.93
C ASP A 79 -25.95 -25.00 -21.14
N LEU A 80 -25.81 -24.76 -19.83
CA LEU A 80 -25.22 -25.73 -18.90
C LEU A 80 -26.07 -27.00 -18.79
N ALA A 81 -27.41 -26.90 -18.87
CA ALA A 81 -28.29 -28.06 -18.65
C ALA A 81 -28.15 -29.11 -19.76
N THR A 82 -27.95 -28.67 -21.00
CA THR A 82 -27.64 -29.56 -22.13
C THR A 82 -26.30 -30.26 -21.93
N VAL A 83 -25.28 -29.56 -21.43
CA VAL A 83 -23.94 -30.13 -21.18
C VAL A 83 -23.95 -31.15 -20.04
N GLU A 84 -24.67 -30.86 -18.95
CA GLU A 84 -24.84 -31.82 -17.85
C GLU A 84 -25.59 -33.08 -18.32
N ALA A 85 -26.58 -32.96 -19.20
CA ALA A 85 -27.28 -34.09 -19.81
C ALA A 85 -26.37 -34.93 -20.73
N ASP A 86 -25.55 -34.28 -21.56
CA ASP A 86 -24.59 -34.96 -22.45
C ASP A 86 -23.46 -35.65 -21.70
N LEU A 87 -22.98 -35.07 -20.58
CA LEU A 87 -22.01 -35.70 -19.68
C LEU A 87 -22.60 -36.94 -19.02
N ALA A 88 -23.85 -36.88 -18.56
CA ALA A 88 -24.55 -38.02 -17.99
C ALA A 88 -24.82 -39.14 -19.01
N ALA A 89 -25.01 -38.79 -20.29
CA ALA A 89 -25.17 -39.74 -21.39
C ALA A 89 -23.85 -40.26 -21.98
N GLY A 90 -22.69 -39.71 -21.56
CA GLY A 90 -21.38 -40.07 -22.07
C GLY A 90 -21.10 -39.58 -23.50
N THR A 91 -21.85 -38.58 -23.98
CA THR A 91 -21.81 -38.07 -25.35
C THR A 91 -21.15 -36.69 -25.49
N ALA A 92 -20.73 -36.06 -24.37
CA ALA A 92 -20.10 -34.75 -24.34
C ALA A 92 -18.65 -34.74 -24.90
N ALA A 93 -18.51 -34.83 -26.22
CA ALA A 93 -17.19 -34.90 -26.89
C ALA A 93 -16.39 -33.57 -26.89
N THR A 94 -17.00 -32.45 -26.50
CA THR A 94 -16.40 -31.10 -26.56
C THR A 94 -16.21 -30.42 -25.19
N THR A 95 -16.55 -31.11 -24.10
CA THR A 95 -16.44 -30.58 -22.73
C THR A 95 -15.10 -30.96 -22.11
N GLU A 96 -14.36 -29.97 -21.64
CA GLU A 96 -13.11 -30.14 -20.91
C GLU A 96 -13.38 -29.96 -19.41
N VAL A 97 -12.84 -30.85 -18.58
CA VAL A 97 -13.07 -30.87 -17.13
C VAL A 97 -11.80 -30.49 -16.39
N PHE A 98 -11.87 -29.41 -15.63
CA PHE A 98 -10.86 -28.96 -14.69
C PHE A 98 -11.17 -29.58 -13.32
N PRO A 99 -10.35 -30.49 -12.79
CA PRO A 99 -10.67 -31.20 -11.55
C PRO A 99 -10.78 -30.23 -10.38
N MET A 100 -11.99 -30.10 -9.81
CA MET A 100 -12.25 -29.29 -8.63
C MET A 100 -12.16 -30.14 -7.36
N PRO A 101 -11.37 -29.74 -6.35
CA PRO A 101 -11.32 -30.46 -5.09
C PRO A 101 -12.66 -30.39 -4.35
N SER A 102 -13.14 -31.53 -3.83
CA SER A 102 -14.41 -31.61 -3.09
C SER A 102 -14.38 -30.92 -1.72
N THR A 103 -13.20 -30.48 -1.27
CA THR A 103 -12.95 -29.71 -0.06
C THR A 103 -13.24 -28.22 -0.24
N ILE A 104 -13.65 -27.78 -1.44
CA ILE A 104 -13.92 -26.37 -1.77
C ILE A 104 -15.39 -26.16 -2.07
N GLN A 105 -15.98 -25.18 -1.39
CA GLN A 105 -17.33 -24.68 -1.60
C GLN A 105 -17.27 -23.38 -2.40
N PHE A 106 -18.19 -23.22 -3.34
CA PHE A 106 -18.29 -22.04 -4.19
C PHE A 106 -19.47 -21.17 -3.76
N SER A 107 -19.27 -19.86 -3.69
CA SER A 107 -20.31 -18.86 -3.43
C SER A 107 -20.03 -17.57 -4.21
N GLY A 108 -20.94 -16.59 -4.15
CA GLY A 108 -20.89 -15.41 -5.02
C GLY A 108 -21.42 -15.75 -6.41
N LEU A 109 -20.64 -15.49 -7.46
CA LEU A 109 -20.97 -15.90 -8.83
C LEU A 109 -20.81 -17.42 -8.99
N THR A 110 -21.93 -18.14 -9.03
CA THR A 110 -21.93 -19.60 -9.20
C THR A 110 -22.46 -20.07 -10.54
N ASP A 111 -23.07 -19.20 -11.35
CA ASP A 111 -23.59 -19.56 -12.67
C ASP A 111 -22.46 -19.73 -13.71
N ALA A 112 -22.76 -20.40 -14.83
CA ALA A 112 -21.82 -20.53 -15.93
C ALA A 112 -21.55 -19.15 -16.57
N ILE A 113 -20.27 -18.79 -16.67
CA ILE A 113 -19.85 -17.51 -17.25
C ILE A 113 -19.60 -17.70 -18.74
N THR A 114 -20.48 -17.15 -19.57
CA THR A 114 -20.37 -17.16 -21.02
C THR A 114 -19.68 -15.89 -21.49
N PHE A 115 -18.75 -16.01 -22.43
CA PHE A 115 -18.14 -14.85 -23.07
C PHE A 115 -18.80 -14.57 -24.43
N ASN A 116 -18.86 -13.30 -24.83
CA ASN A 116 -19.22 -12.91 -26.19
C ASN A 116 -17.97 -12.73 -27.08
N ARG A 117 -18.14 -12.47 -28.38
CA ARG A 117 -17.02 -12.29 -29.33
C ARG A 117 -16.12 -11.08 -29.03
N LYS A 118 -16.55 -10.15 -28.17
CA LYS A 118 -15.76 -9.02 -27.68
C LYS A 118 -15.01 -9.35 -26.39
N GLY A 119 -15.12 -10.59 -25.88
CA GLY A 119 -14.49 -11.02 -24.64
C GLY A 119 -15.17 -10.51 -23.37
N THR A 120 -16.39 -9.97 -23.49
CA THR A 120 -17.21 -9.53 -22.35
C THR A 120 -17.89 -10.75 -21.71
N PRO A 121 -17.78 -10.96 -20.39
CA PRO A 121 -18.50 -12.01 -19.68
C PRO A 121 -20.00 -11.69 -19.56
N SER A 122 -20.82 -12.73 -19.42
CA SER A 122 -22.28 -12.63 -19.22
C SER A 122 -22.67 -12.05 -17.86
N ALA A 123 -21.79 -12.14 -16.87
CA ALA A 123 -21.94 -11.58 -15.54
C ALA A 123 -20.58 -11.08 -15.01
N VAL A 124 -20.61 -10.01 -14.22
CA VAL A 124 -19.46 -9.45 -13.49
C VAL A 124 -19.71 -9.56 -11.99
N GLY A 125 -18.65 -9.72 -11.21
CA GLY A 125 -18.76 -10.02 -9.77
C GLY A 125 -17.66 -10.95 -9.31
N THR A 126 -17.83 -11.59 -8.16
CA THR A 126 -16.77 -12.38 -7.52
C THR A 126 -17.18 -13.83 -7.38
N ILE A 127 -16.35 -14.76 -7.84
CA ILE A 127 -16.40 -16.17 -7.46
C ILE A 127 -15.61 -16.32 -6.16
N ILE A 128 -16.28 -16.76 -5.10
CA ILE A 128 -15.69 -16.98 -3.78
C ILE A 128 -15.45 -18.48 -3.62
N LEU A 129 -14.21 -18.86 -3.33
CA LEU A 129 -13.84 -20.22 -3.01
C LEU A 129 -13.62 -20.29 -1.50
N THR A 130 -14.38 -21.13 -0.82
CA THR A 130 -14.29 -21.37 0.63
C THR A 130 -13.88 -22.81 0.88
N ALA A 131 -12.74 -23.00 1.51
CA ALA A 131 -12.33 -24.33 1.94
C ALA A 131 -13.17 -24.80 3.14
N VAL A 132 -13.35 -26.12 3.30
CA VAL A 132 -14.14 -26.71 4.42
C VAL A 132 -13.62 -26.35 5.83
N ASN A 133 -12.42 -25.79 5.95
CA ASN A 133 -11.86 -25.26 7.21
C ASN A 133 -12.20 -23.78 7.46
N GLY A 134 -12.93 -23.12 6.54
CA GLY A 134 -13.32 -21.71 6.62
C GLY A 134 -12.38 -20.72 5.91
N ASP A 135 -11.23 -21.16 5.38
CA ASP A 135 -10.32 -20.28 4.63
C ASP A 135 -10.96 -19.87 3.29
N GLN A 136 -10.85 -18.59 2.89
CA GLN A 136 -11.45 -18.06 1.66
C GLN A 136 -10.42 -17.45 0.71
N THR A 137 -10.69 -17.55 -0.60
CA THR A 137 -10.03 -16.77 -1.65
C THR A 137 -11.05 -16.38 -2.71
N THR A 138 -10.75 -15.34 -3.50
CA THR A 138 -11.67 -14.82 -4.52
C THR A 138 -11.06 -14.80 -5.92
N VAL A 139 -11.94 -14.90 -6.93
CA VAL A 139 -11.66 -14.63 -8.34
C VAL A 139 -12.64 -13.56 -8.80
N VAL A 140 -12.12 -12.40 -9.16
CA VAL A 140 -12.92 -11.24 -9.57
C VAL A 140 -13.09 -11.27 -11.09
N ILE A 141 -14.33 -11.11 -11.54
CA ILE A 141 -14.73 -11.03 -12.95
C ILE A 141 -15.18 -9.59 -13.23
N THR A 142 -14.41 -8.88 -14.04
CA THR A 142 -14.67 -7.48 -14.43
C THR A 142 -14.65 -7.32 -15.95
N ILE A 143 -15.25 -6.22 -16.43
CA ILE A 143 -15.19 -5.81 -17.83
C ILE A 143 -14.14 -4.70 -17.94
N GLU A 144 -13.07 -4.93 -18.69
CA GLU A 144 -12.14 -3.88 -19.10
C GLU A 144 -12.48 -3.38 -20.50
N ILE A 145 -12.34 -2.06 -20.71
CA ILE A 145 -12.66 -1.37 -21.95
C ILE A 145 -11.38 -1.11 -22.76
N ASP A 146 -10.60 -2.16 -23.06
CA ASP A 146 -9.89 -2.39 -24.34
C ASP A 146 -9.17 -3.76 -24.34
N SER A 147 -9.22 -4.43 -25.48
CA SER A 147 -8.54 -5.64 -25.96
C SER A 147 -7.59 -6.44 -25.03
N GLN A 148 -8.05 -7.64 -24.62
CA GLN A 148 -7.27 -8.80 -24.13
C GLN A 148 -6.55 -8.69 -22.77
N LYS A 149 -7.30 -8.65 -21.67
CA LYS A 149 -6.90 -9.33 -20.43
C LYS A 149 -8.14 -9.80 -19.66
N ILE A 150 -8.04 -10.96 -19.01
CA ILE A 150 -8.76 -11.13 -17.76
C ILE A 150 -7.84 -10.49 -16.74
N VAL A 151 -8.28 -9.42 -16.10
CA VAL A 151 -7.52 -8.79 -15.01
C VAL A 151 -7.49 -9.77 -13.87
N THR A 152 -6.43 -10.55 -13.85
CA THR A 152 -5.79 -10.85 -12.58
C THR A 152 -5.03 -9.58 -12.24
N THR A 153 -5.31 -9.01 -11.07
CA THR A 153 -4.51 -7.92 -10.54
C THR A 153 -3.08 -8.42 -10.35
N VAL A 154 -2.22 -8.07 -11.31
CA VAL A 154 -0.75 -8.05 -11.18
C VAL A 154 -0.23 -6.84 -11.98
N GLY A 155 0.39 -5.90 -11.25
CA GLY A 155 1.47 -5.00 -11.68
C GLY A 155 1.11 -3.89 -12.67
N ASP A 156 1.40 -2.64 -12.27
CA ASP A 156 1.31 -1.43 -13.10
C ASP A 156 2.20 -1.51 -14.35
N ALA A 157 1.85 -0.77 -15.40
CA ALA A 157 2.66 -0.64 -16.61
C ALA A 157 3.60 0.59 -16.51
N ILE A 158 4.89 0.39 -16.74
CA ILE A 158 5.97 1.40 -16.77
C ILE A 158 6.17 1.90 -18.21
N THR A 159 6.22 3.23 -18.40
CA THR A 159 6.65 3.85 -19.66
C THR A 159 8.16 4.01 -19.73
N ILE A 160 8.77 3.61 -20.84
CA ILE A 160 10.22 3.53 -21.05
C ILE A 160 10.63 4.11 -22.42
N CYS A 161 11.89 4.52 -22.55
CA CYS A 161 12.53 4.93 -23.79
C CYS A 161 13.49 3.84 -24.26
N HIS A 162 13.20 3.29 -25.43
CA HIS A 162 13.95 2.24 -26.07
C HIS A 162 14.90 2.82 -27.12
N HIS A 163 16.21 2.64 -26.96
CA HIS A 163 17.22 3.30 -27.78
C HIS A 163 17.61 2.45 -29.02
N ASN A 164 16.74 2.41 -30.03
CA ASN A 164 16.92 1.60 -31.25
C ASN A 164 17.10 2.41 -32.56
N ASN A 165 17.42 3.71 -32.45
CA ASN A 165 17.71 4.65 -33.55
C ASN A 165 16.75 4.59 -34.77
N PRO A 166 15.66 5.37 -34.77
CA PRO A 166 15.33 6.42 -33.80
C PRO A 166 14.79 5.83 -32.50
N ASP A 167 15.07 6.49 -31.37
CA ASP A 167 14.57 6.07 -30.06
C ASP A 167 13.03 6.06 -30.01
N GLN A 168 12.45 5.05 -29.35
CA GLN A 168 11.01 4.80 -29.31
C GLN A 168 10.49 4.75 -27.87
N THR A 169 9.37 5.43 -27.59
CA THR A 169 8.71 5.35 -26.28
C THR A 169 7.76 4.16 -26.26
N LEU A 170 7.91 3.27 -25.27
CA LEU A 170 7.14 2.03 -25.12
C LEU A 170 6.53 1.96 -23.70
N SER A 171 5.44 1.21 -23.54
CA SER A 171 4.90 0.85 -22.21
C SER A 171 5.07 -0.65 -21.99
N VAL A 172 5.66 -1.02 -20.85
CA VAL A 172 6.04 -2.39 -20.48
C VAL A 172 5.60 -2.68 -19.05
N THR A 173 5.41 -3.93 -18.66
CA THR A 173 5.07 -4.28 -17.27
C THR A 173 6.30 -4.20 -16.35
N ASP A 174 6.09 -4.05 -15.03
CA ASP A 174 7.18 -4.09 -14.02
C ASP A 174 8.10 -5.31 -14.17
N ALA A 175 7.55 -6.45 -14.61
CA ALA A 175 8.29 -7.70 -14.82
C ALA A 175 9.19 -7.67 -16.06
N GLU A 176 8.88 -6.84 -17.06
CA GLU A 176 9.64 -6.71 -18.30
C GLU A 176 10.75 -5.64 -18.18
N TRP A 177 10.62 -4.70 -17.25
CA TRP A 177 11.54 -3.58 -17.07
C TRP A 177 13.01 -4.00 -16.85
N PRO A 178 13.36 -4.98 -15.99
CA PRO A 178 14.75 -5.38 -15.80
C PRO A 178 15.45 -5.87 -17.07
N ALA A 179 14.70 -6.55 -17.96
CA ALA A 179 15.23 -7.04 -19.24
C ALA A 179 15.42 -5.90 -20.27
N ARG A 180 14.52 -4.92 -20.25
CA ARG A 180 14.59 -3.69 -21.07
C ARG A 180 15.74 -2.79 -20.61
N GLN A 181 15.89 -2.59 -19.31
CA GLN A 181 16.97 -1.81 -18.70
C GLN A 181 18.35 -2.42 -19.04
N ALA A 182 18.46 -3.75 -19.01
CA ALA A 182 19.68 -4.46 -19.44
C ALA A 182 20.00 -4.30 -20.94
N GLN A 183 19.00 -3.99 -21.77
CA GLN A 183 19.18 -3.67 -23.20
C GLN A 183 19.49 -2.19 -23.44
N GLY A 184 19.61 -1.40 -22.37
CA GLY A 184 19.95 0.01 -22.40
C GLY A 184 18.76 0.96 -22.38
N ASP A 185 17.53 0.43 -22.26
CA ASP A 185 16.32 1.25 -22.20
C ASP A 185 16.28 2.04 -20.88
N THR A 186 15.67 3.23 -20.92
CA THR A 186 15.58 4.13 -19.76
C THR A 186 14.13 4.36 -19.36
N ILE A 187 13.83 4.61 -18.08
CA ILE A 187 12.45 4.90 -17.65
C ILE A 187 12.08 6.32 -18.10
N GLY A 188 10.89 6.46 -18.69
CA GLY A 188 10.37 7.73 -19.21
C GLY A 188 10.27 7.77 -20.74
N ALA A 189 9.59 8.78 -21.28
CA ALA A 189 9.46 8.93 -22.74
C ALA A 189 10.79 9.37 -23.38
N CYS A 190 11.02 8.97 -24.63
CA CYS A 190 12.22 9.35 -25.36
C CYS A 190 12.28 10.87 -25.61
N PRO A 191 13.45 11.48 -25.40
CA PRO A 191 13.62 12.90 -25.68
C PRO A 191 13.49 13.16 -27.20
N PRO A 192 12.91 14.31 -27.60
CA PRO A 192 12.85 14.67 -29.02
C PRO A 192 14.28 14.87 -29.55
N SER A 193 14.63 14.17 -30.63
CA SER A 193 15.97 14.10 -31.19
C SER A 193 16.50 15.49 -31.56
N SER A 194 17.51 15.97 -30.83
CA SER A 194 18.29 17.16 -31.17
C SER A 194 19.79 16.82 -31.17
N SER A 195 20.40 17.02 -32.34
CA SER A 195 21.81 16.77 -32.65
C SER A 195 22.77 17.64 -31.83
N SER A 196 23.83 17.00 -31.32
CA SER A 196 24.98 17.61 -30.64
C SER A 196 25.79 18.56 -31.51
N SER A 197 26.29 19.67 -30.94
CA SER A 197 27.66 20.13 -31.19
C SER A 197 28.21 20.98 -30.04
N SER A 198 29.48 20.74 -29.76
CA SER A 198 30.34 21.22 -28.68
C SER A 198 30.99 22.57 -29.00
N SER A 199 31.37 23.33 -27.96
CA SER A 199 32.69 23.96 -27.74
C SER A 199 32.62 25.24 -26.88
N SER A 200 33.79 25.72 -26.51
CA SER A 200 34.19 26.29 -25.24
C SER A 200 34.38 27.82 -25.23
N THR A 201 34.22 28.39 -24.02
CA THR A 201 35.01 29.46 -23.38
C THR A 201 34.89 30.96 -23.77
N VAL A 202 34.87 31.76 -22.68
CA VAL A 202 35.26 33.17 -22.43
C VAL A 202 34.33 34.32 -22.83
N GLY A 203 33.98 35.15 -21.82
CA GLY A 203 34.16 36.61 -21.93
C GLY A 203 32.95 37.53 -21.70
N ALA A 204 32.88 38.10 -20.50
CA ALA A 204 32.62 39.52 -20.21
C ALA A 204 31.22 40.17 -20.46
N SER A 205 30.59 40.52 -19.32
CA SER A 205 29.98 41.82 -18.96
C SER A 205 28.84 42.49 -19.75
N SER A 206 27.88 42.96 -18.94
CA SER A 206 27.12 44.22 -18.99
C SER A 206 25.74 44.29 -19.68
N SER A 207 24.75 44.60 -18.82
CA SER A 207 23.66 45.57 -18.96
C SER A 207 22.66 45.55 -20.15
N SER A 208 21.38 45.47 -19.74
CA SER A 208 20.27 46.39 -20.10
C SER A 208 19.43 46.14 -21.37
N THR A 209 18.13 45.94 -21.09
CA THR A 209 16.90 46.49 -21.74
C THR A 209 16.54 46.22 -23.22
N SER A 210 15.29 45.72 -23.35
CA SER A 210 14.21 46.08 -24.30
C SER A 210 14.15 45.59 -25.76
N SER A 211 12.92 45.14 -26.09
CA SER A 211 12.11 45.28 -27.32
C SER A 211 12.25 44.32 -28.53
N ALA A 212 11.18 43.54 -28.72
CA ALA A 212 10.23 43.48 -29.86
C ALA A 212 10.68 43.24 -31.32
N GLY A 213 9.89 42.39 -32.01
CA GLY A 213 9.64 42.34 -33.46
C GLY A 213 10.44 41.27 -34.21
N ALA A 214 9.89 40.17 -34.76
CA ALA A 214 8.82 39.97 -35.76
C ALA A 214 9.43 39.45 -37.10
N SER A 215 8.78 38.41 -37.67
CA SER A 215 8.75 38.00 -39.10
C SER A 215 10.07 37.52 -39.74
N SER A 216 10.13 36.57 -40.70
CA SER A 216 9.17 35.77 -41.48
C SER A 216 9.98 34.90 -42.46
N SER A 217 9.44 33.73 -42.89
CA SER A 217 9.59 33.07 -44.22
C SER A 217 11.02 32.74 -44.73
N SER A 218 11.35 31.65 -45.45
CA SER A 218 10.61 30.74 -46.32
C SER A 218 11.61 29.74 -46.96
N SER A 219 11.14 28.54 -47.29
CA SER A 219 11.42 27.76 -48.52
C SER A 219 12.82 27.17 -48.83
N ALA A 220 12.79 25.83 -48.93
CA ALA A 220 13.03 25.05 -50.15
C ALA A 220 14.43 24.46 -50.48
N VAL A 221 14.43 23.10 -50.50
CA VAL A 221 14.73 22.21 -51.63
C VAL A 221 16.19 21.76 -51.91
N SER A 222 16.31 20.42 -52.07
CA SER A 222 17.29 19.62 -52.86
C SER A 222 18.74 19.56 -52.34
N SER A 223 19.54 18.50 -52.50
CA SER A 223 19.41 17.15 -53.06
C SER A 223 20.77 16.44 -52.88
N ALA A 224 20.77 15.11 -52.88
CA ALA A 224 21.79 14.20 -53.43
C ALA A 224 23.19 14.12 -52.80
N GLY A 225 23.57 12.86 -52.49
CA GLY A 225 24.68 12.24 -53.20
C GLY A 225 25.85 11.68 -52.37
N GLY A 226 26.08 10.37 -52.54
CA GLY A 226 27.42 9.76 -52.55
C GLY A 226 27.92 9.25 -51.20
N SER A 227 27.87 7.95 -50.89
CA SER A 227 28.63 6.82 -51.45
C SER A 227 29.96 6.53 -50.71
N SER A 228 30.20 5.22 -50.55
CA SER A 228 31.49 4.52 -50.37
C SER A 228 32.16 4.63 -48.98
N SER A 229 32.70 3.57 -48.38
CA SER A 229 32.90 2.17 -48.80
C SER A 229 33.51 1.35 -47.65
N SER A 230 33.15 0.06 -47.62
CA SER A 230 34.01 -1.14 -47.41
C SER A 230 34.93 -1.18 -46.17
N ALA A 231 34.77 -2.13 -45.26
CA ALA A 231 35.30 -3.52 -45.31
C ALA A 231 36.11 -3.71 -44.00
N THR A 232 36.23 -4.85 -43.29
CA THR A 232 35.96 -6.27 -43.54
C THR A 232 36.23 -7.04 -42.24
N GLY A 233 35.53 -8.17 -42.05
CA GLY A 233 36.01 -9.35 -41.31
C GLY A 233 35.78 -9.34 -39.78
N GLY A 234 35.27 -10.38 -39.12
CA GLY A 234 34.89 -11.72 -39.55
C GLY A 234 35.19 -12.74 -38.43
N GLY A 235 34.15 -13.46 -37.96
CA GLY A 235 34.21 -14.73 -37.21
C GLY A 235 34.56 -14.62 -35.71
N GLY A 236 33.96 -15.34 -34.76
CA GLY A 236 32.95 -16.40 -34.79
C GLY A 236 33.05 -17.22 -33.49
N GLY A 237 31.91 -17.72 -32.97
CA GLY A 237 31.85 -18.94 -32.14
C GLY A 237 31.43 -18.80 -30.67
N GLY A 238 30.34 -19.50 -30.31
CA GLY A 238 30.32 -20.31 -29.08
C GLY A 238 29.28 -20.01 -27.98
N GLY A 239 28.05 -20.51 -28.16
CA GLY A 239 27.21 -21.26 -27.21
C GLY A 239 27.13 -20.94 -25.70
N GLY A 240 25.89 -20.89 -25.18
CA GLY A 240 25.61 -21.16 -23.77
C GLY A 240 24.30 -20.54 -23.27
N GLY A 241 23.17 -21.21 -23.54
CA GLY A 241 21.91 -20.91 -22.85
C GLY A 241 21.95 -21.36 -21.39
N GLY A 242 21.44 -20.53 -20.49
CA GLY A 242 21.29 -20.82 -19.07
C GLY A 242 20.26 -19.89 -18.45
N SER A 243 19.02 -20.38 -18.37
CA SER A 243 17.87 -19.74 -17.74
C SER A 243 18.17 -19.37 -16.28
N SER A 244 17.92 -18.12 -15.88
CA SER A 244 17.77 -17.73 -14.48
C SER A 244 16.28 -17.66 -14.14
N SER A 245 15.86 -18.62 -13.32
CA SER A 245 14.57 -18.65 -12.65
C SER A 245 14.49 -17.54 -11.59
N SER A 246 13.60 -16.57 -11.78
CA SER A 246 13.24 -15.58 -10.76
C SER A 246 12.16 -16.15 -9.84
N SER A 247 12.50 -16.24 -8.56
CA SER A 247 11.59 -16.52 -7.44
C SER A 247 10.79 -15.25 -7.10
N SER A 248 9.47 -15.28 -7.26
CA SER A 248 8.56 -14.25 -6.76
C SER A 248 7.80 -14.75 -5.53
N GLY A 249 7.83 -13.97 -4.44
CA GLY A 249 7.04 -14.23 -3.24
C GLY A 249 7.00 -13.01 -2.33
N GLY A 250 5.92 -12.23 -2.39
CA GLY A 250 5.67 -11.11 -1.49
C GLY A 250 4.26 -11.23 -0.92
N GLY A 251 4.16 -11.67 0.35
CA GLY A 251 2.90 -11.82 1.09
C GLY A 251 2.98 -11.22 2.49
N GLY A 252 3.91 -10.28 2.71
CA GLY A 252 4.17 -9.63 4.00
C GLY A 252 3.37 -8.35 4.21
N SER A 253 3.16 -7.97 5.45
CA SER A 253 2.53 -6.69 5.83
C SER A 253 3.49 -5.52 5.66
N SER A 254 3.01 -4.34 5.27
CA SER A 254 3.79 -3.10 5.32
C SER A 254 3.83 -2.48 6.72
N ASP A 255 3.07 -3.04 7.67
CA ASP A 255 2.98 -2.58 9.05
C ASP A 255 4.17 -3.05 9.87
N VAL A 256 4.99 -2.09 10.32
CA VAL A 256 6.13 -2.30 11.22
C VAL A 256 5.89 -1.70 12.61
N SER A 257 4.67 -1.27 12.91
CA SER A 257 4.26 -0.67 14.19
C SER A 257 4.22 -1.64 15.37
N GLY A 258 4.97 -2.75 15.32
CA GLY A 258 5.20 -3.62 16.47
C GLY A 258 6.67 -3.81 16.81
N PHE A 259 7.59 -3.18 16.07
CA PHE A 259 9.03 -3.30 16.21
C PHE A 259 9.67 -2.19 17.07
N ASN A 260 10.80 -2.46 17.70
CA ASN A 260 11.60 -1.39 18.32
C ASN A 260 12.58 -0.81 17.30
N VAL A 261 13.11 -1.68 16.43
CA VAL A 261 14.08 -1.30 15.40
C VAL A 261 13.64 -1.85 14.05
N VAL A 262 13.64 -0.97 13.05
CA VAL A 262 13.34 -1.30 11.65
C VAL A 262 14.49 -0.80 10.78
N VAL A 263 15.12 -1.72 10.07
CA VAL A 263 16.20 -1.45 9.13
C VAL A 263 15.76 -1.92 7.75
N PHE A 264 15.74 -1.06 6.74
CA PHE A 264 15.23 -1.44 5.42
C PHE A 264 16.27 -2.18 4.55
N GLY A 265 17.53 -1.91 4.77
CA GLY A 265 18.71 -2.53 4.16
C GLY A 265 19.44 -3.42 5.17
N ASP A 266 20.78 -3.38 5.15
CA ASP A 266 21.61 -4.24 5.96
C ASP A 266 21.80 -3.72 7.40
N ASP A 267 21.94 -4.66 8.34
CA ASP A 267 22.17 -4.40 9.76
C ASP A 267 23.41 -5.15 10.27
N LYS A 268 24.33 -4.44 10.93
CA LYS A 268 25.52 -5.01 11.56
C LYS A 268 25.74 -4.40 12.94
N GLN A 269 25.65 -5.22 13.99
CA GLN A 269 25.70 -4.75 15.39
C GLN A 269 26.29 -5.78 16.38
N THR A 270 26.66 -5.30 17.57
CA THR A 270 27.32 -6.08 18.63
C THR A 270 26.75 -5.90 20.06
N SER A 271 25.54 -5.35 20.19
CA SER A 271 24.89 -5.01 21.47
C SER A 271 23.50 -5.67 21.62
N ASP A 272 22.38 -4.95 21.72
CA ASP A 272 21.08 -5.56 21.95
C ASP A 272 19.90 -4.66 21.56
N VAL A 273 18.78 -5.33 21.27
CA VAL A 273 17.49 -4.70 21.09
C VAL A 273 16.55 -5.33 22.10
N GLU A 274 16.08 -4.54 23.07
CA GLU A 274 15.21 -5.05 24.13
C GLU A 274 13.84 -5.53 23.62
N GLY A 275 13.38 -4.97 22.49
CA GLY A 275 12.13 -5.34 21.84
C GLY A 275 12.31 -6.12 20.53
N ARG A 276 11.38 -5.94 19.59
CA ARG A 276 11.39 -6.68 18.31
C ARG A 276 12.26 -5.97 17.26
N LEU A 277 12.94 -6.74 16.41
CA LEU A 277 13.84 -6.23 15.36
C LEU A 277 13.43 -6.74 13.97
N ALA A 278 13.34 -5.83 12.99
CA ALA A 278 13.09 -6.14 11.60
C ALA A 278 14.22 -5.58 10.70
N VAL A 279 14.83 -6.44 9.88
CA VAL A 279 15.91 -6.11 8.95
C VAL A 279 15.52 -6.56 7.55
N GLY A 280 15.45 -5.64 6.58
CA GLY A 280 15.03 -5.95 5.21
C GLY A 280 16.13 -6.62 4.39
N GLY A 281 17.38 -6.24 4.63
CA GLY A 281 18.57 -6.82 4.00
C GLY A 281 19.18 -7.96 4.81
N ASN A 282 20.52 -8.04 4.78
CA ASN A 282 21.30 -9.01 5.54
C ASN A 282 21.55 -8.50 6.97
N ALA A 283 21.63 -9.43 7.91
CA ALA A 283 21.92 -9.15 9.31
C ALA A 283 23.20 -9.88 9.76
N VAL A 284 24.10 -9.15 10.42
CA VAL A 284 25.32 -9.71 11.02
C VAL A 284 25.42 -9.30 12.48
N PHE A 285 25.28 -10.27 13.38
CA PHE A 285 25.23 -10.06 14.81
C PHE A 285 26.30 -10.86 15.56
N HIS A 286 26.93 -10.24 16.55
CA HIS A 286 27.92 -10.86 17.43
C HIS A 286 27.73 -10.39 18.88
N ASN A 287 27.62 -11.29 19.86
CA ASN A 287 27.32 -10.94 21.27
C ASN A 287 26.00 -10.16 21.39
N PHE A 288 24.98 -10.56 20.62
CA PHE A 288 23.75 -9.79 20.45
C PHE A 288 22.52 -10.43 21.08
N SER A 289 21.59 -9.65 21.62
CA SER A 289 20.27 -10.17 22.03
C SER A 289 19.10 -9.38 21.46
N VAL A 290 18.02 -10.09 21.12
CA VAL A 290 16.76 -9.50 20.65
C VAL A 290 15.62 -9.93 21.57
N GLY A 291 14.79 -8.95 21.95
CA GLY A 291 13.57 -9.19 22.71
C GLY A 291 13.81 -9.50 24.19
N SER A 292 14.93 -9.07 24.78
CA SER A 292 15.30 -9.37 26.17
C SER A 292 14.28 -8.84 27.19
N ALA A 293 13.55 -7.76 26.86
CA ALA A 293 12.51 -7.18 27.71
C ALA A 293 11.08 -7.68 27.39
N LEU A 294 10.93 -8.57 26.40
CA LEU A 294 9.64 -9.12 25.99
C LEU A 294 9.28 -10.38 26.79
N SER A 295 7.99 -10.60 27.04
CA SER A 295 7.49 -11.90 27.49
C SER A 295 7.50 -12.91 26.35
N PHE A 296 7.80 -14.17 26.67
CA PHE A 296 7.81 -15.27 25.70
C PHE A 296 6.46 -15.42 24.98
N ASP A 297 6.49 -15.47 23.65
CA ASP A 297 5.34 -15.70 22.78
C ASP A 297 5.76 -16.54 21.55
N ALA A 298 5.29 -17.80 21.51
CA ALA A 298 5.64 -18.73 20.43
C ALA A 298 5.03 -18.36 19.05
N SER A 299 4.07 -17.43 19.00
CA SER A 299 3.41 -17.00 17.78
C SER A 299 4.01 -15.72 17.17
N ARG A 300 4.75 -14.94 17.96
CA ARG A 300 5.32 -13.64 17.58
C ARG A 300 6.72 -13.80 16.99
N TYR A 301 7.03 -13.05 15.93
CA TYR A 301 8.41 -12.91 15.46
C TYR A 301 9.08 -11.76 16.19
N ASP A 302 10.12 -12.08 16.95
CA ASP A 302 10.92 -11.07 17.64
C ASP A 302 12.11 -10.63 16.78
N LEU A 303 12.56 -11.48 15.85
CA LEU A 303 13.52 -11.12 14.82
C LEU A 303 13.00 -11.52 13.42
N ILE A 304 13.01 -10.58 12.49
CA ILE A 304 12.73 -10.83 11.07
C ILE A 304 13.90 -10.30 10.25
N VAL A 305 14.47 -11.14 9.39
CA VAL A 305 15.53 -10.78 8.44
C VAL A 305 15.09 -11.16 7.03
N GLY A 306 15.02 -10.20 6.12
CA GLY A 306 14.62 -10.43 4.73
C GLY A 306 15.70 -11.11 3.89
N GLY A 307 16.98 -10.84 4.19
CA GLY A 307 18.15 -11.44 3.56
C GLY A 307 18.78 -12.57 4.38
N ASN A 308 20.11 -12.67 4.32
CA ASN A 308 20.88 -13.66 5.09
C ASN A 308 21.10 -13.20 6.54
N LEU A 309 21.10 -14.14 7.48
CA LEU A 309 21.43 -13.91 8.89
C LEU A 309 22.73 -14.64 9.25
N ASN A 310 23.73 -13.91 9.75
CA ASN A 310 24.89 -14.48 10.44
C ASN A 310 24.89 -14.02 11.90
N PHE A 311 24.57 -14.91 12.82
CA PHE A 311 24.41 -14.60 14.23
C PHE A 311 25.34 -15.50 15.06
N THR A 312 26.28 -14.88 15.77
CA THR A 312 27.27 -15.54 16.61
C THR A 312 27.13 -15.08 18.06
N ASN A 313 27.13 -16.01 19.02
CA ASN A 313 27.04 -15.75 20.46
C ASN A 313 25.89 -14.79 20.83
N GLY A 314 24.67 -15.29 21.05
CA GLY A 314 23.56 -14.38 21.31
C GLY A 314 22.22 -15.06 21.62
N SER A 315 21.13 -14.29 21.63
CA SER A 315 19.81 -14.89 21.83
C SER A 315 18.63 -14.14 21.22
N VAL A 316 17.58 -14.90 20.88
CA VAL A 316 16.21 -14.45 20.62
C VAL A 316 15.29 -15.31 21.48
N SER A 317 15.31 -15.04 22.79
CA SER A 317 14.77 -15.99 23.79
C SER A 317 13.24 -15.99 23.89
N ASN A 318 12.58 -14.92 23.44
CA ASN A 318 11.17 -14.66 23.74
C ASN A 318 10.21 -14.78 22.55
N GLY A 319 10.69 -15.22 21.38
CA GLY A 319 9.86 -15.35 20.19
C GLY A 319 10.51 -16.13 19.05
N LYS A 320 9.85 -16.11 17.88
CA LYS A 320 10.33 -16.72 16.64
C LYS A 320 11.32 -15.83 15.90
N VAL A 321 12.07 -16.47 15.02
CA VAL A 321 12.95 -15.83 14.06
C VAL A 321 12.47 -16.15 12.64
N TYR A 322 12.39 -15.15 11.76
CA TYR A 322 12.23 -15.35 10.32
C TYR A 322 13.51 -14.93 9.58
N VAL A 323 13.97 -15.73 8.62
CA VAL A 323 15.11 -15.44 7.74
C VAL A 323 14.72 -15.77 6.30
N GLY A 324 14.67 -14.76 5.42
CA GLY A 324 14.32 -14.92 4.01
C GLY A 324 15.44 -15.54 3.17
N GLY A 325 16.70 -15.40 3.59
CA GLY A 325 17.88 -16.03 3.00
C GLY A 325 18.43 -17.20 3.83
N THR A 326 19.76 -17.29 3.90
CA THR A 326 20.47 -18.32 4.68
C THR A 326 20.62 -17.88 6.13
N ALA A 327 20.27 -18.75 7.07
CA ALA A 327 20.49 -18.54 8.51
C ALA A 327 21.73 -19.32 9.00
N THR A 328 22.74 -18.61 9.47
CA THR A 328 23.94 -19.16 10.14
C THR A 328 23.91 -18.76 11.61
N LEU A 329 23.64 -19.72 12.50
CA LEU A 329 23.53 -19.50 13.94
C LEU A 329 24.62 -20.28 14.66
N THR A 330 25.54 -19.59 15.34
CA THR A 330 26.63 -20.22 16.10
C THR A 330 26.59 -19.74 17.55
N GLY A 331 26.27 -20.63 18.49
CA GLY A 331 26.14 -20.24 19.91
C GLY A 331 24.97 -19.28 20.17
N VAL A 332 23.88 -19.39 19.41
CA VAL A 332 22.69 -18.53 19.54
C VAL A 332 21.53 -19.33 20.12
N GLY A 333 20.94 -18.85 21.21
CA GLY A 333 19.72 -19.41 21.78
C GLY A 333 18.47 -18.82 21.14
N VAL A 334 17.57 -19.65 20.62
CA VAL A 334 16.26 -19.20 20.11
C VAL A 334 15.18 -19.91 20.91
N GLY A 335 14.31 -19.14 21.58
CA GLY A 335 13.23 -19.72 22.39
C GLY A 335 12.08 -20.26 21.54
N GLY A 336 11.76 -19.58 20.43
CA GLY A 336 10.78 -20.03 19.43
C GLY A 336 11.41 -20.84 18.29
N THR A 337 10.75 -20.82 17.13
CA THR A 337 11.23 -21.48 15.91
C THR A 337 11.97 -20.50 15.00
N VAL A 338 12.98 -20.98 14.28
CA VAL A 338 13.57 -20.29 13.13
C VAL A 338 12.87 -20.75 11.86
N GLN A 339 12.39 -19.82 11.05
CA GLN A 339 11.65 -20.09 9.82
C GLN A 339 12.23 -19.30 8.66
N GLY A 340 11.96 -19.77 7.44
CA GLY A 340 12.34 -19.12 6.19
C GLY A 340 11.51 -19.70 5.03
N PRO A 341 11.89 -19.44 3.77
CA PRO A 341 11.19 -19.96 2.61
C PRO A 341 10.95 -21.47 2.69
N PRO A 342 9.74 -21.96 2.31
CA PRO A 342 8.68 -21.25 1.58
C PRO A 342 7.72 -20.43 2.47
N THR A 343 7.98 -20.29 3.78
CA THR A 343 7.18 -19.40 4.65
C THR A 343 7.28 -17.97 4.10
N PRO A 344 6.16 -17.28 3.82
CA PRO A 344 6.19 -15.90 3.34
C PRO A 344 6.90 -14.99 4.35
N ASN A 345 7.62 -13.98 3.85
CA ASN A 345 8.19 -12.95 4.70
C ASN A 345 7.04 -12.22 5.41
N PRO A 346 7.02 -12.12 6.76
CA PRO A 346 5.93 -11.45 7.45
C PRO A 346 5.88 -9.94 7.18
N ILE A 347 6.97 -9.34 6.71
CA ILE A 347 7.06 -7.91 6.38
C ILE A 347 7.36 -7.72 4.88
N ASP A 348 6.58 -6.87 4.23
CA ASP A 348 6.94 -6.26 2.96
C ASP A 348 7.83 -5.03 3.25
N PHE A 349 9.14 -5.25 3.25
CA PHE A 349 10.13 -4.20 3.55
C PHE A 349 10.16 -3.10 2.50
N ALA A 350 9.75 -3.39 1.26
CA ALA A 350 9.68 -2.37 0.21
C ALA A 350 8.52 -1.39 0.50
N ALA A 351 7.34 -1.93 0.80
CA ALA A 351 6.19 -1.13 1.18
C ALA A 351 6.41 -0.40 2.51
N ALA A 352 6.97 -1.07 3.53
CA ALA A 352 7.29 -0.44 4.82
C ALA A 352 8.27 0.74 4.69
N ARG A 353 9.28 0.61 3.81
CA ARG A 353 10.23 1.69 3.50
C ARG A 353 9.51 2.91 2.92
N ILE A 354 8.60 2.71 1.96
CA ILE A 354 7.82 3.80 1.35
C ILE A 354 6.98 4.50 2.42
N THR A 355 6.27 3.73 3.26
CA THR A 355 5.45 4.26 4.36
C THR A 355 6.26 5.17 5.28
N MET A 356 7.43 4.71 5.75
CA MET A 356 8.25 5.47 6.71
C MET A 356 8.89 6.72 6.08
N ARG A 357 9.24 6.67 4.79
CA ARG A 357 9.72 7.86 4.04
C ARG A 357 8.63 8.90 3.86
N ASN A 358 7.43 8.48 3.45
CA ASN A 358 6.27 9.38 3.32
C ASN A 358 5.94 10.04 4.65
N GLN A 359 6.06 9.28 5.73
CA GLN A 359 5.81 9.78 7.05
C GLN A 359 6.87 10.77 7.54
N SER A 360 8.15 10.50 7.29
CA SER A 360 9.23 11.46 7.57
C SER A 360 9.01 12.77 6.81
N ASN A 361 8.61 12.70 5.55
CA ASN A 361 8.23 13.88 4.75
C ASN A 361 7.02 14.61 5.33
N ALA A 362 5.96 13.89 5.72
CA ALA A 362 4.77 14.47 6.32
C ALA A 362 5.08 15.19 7.65
N TYR A 363 6.03 14.67 8.44
CA TYR A 363 6.53 15.35 9.63
C TYR A 363 7.37 16.57 9.30
N GLY A 364 8.26 16.46 8.33
CA GLY A 364 9.08 17.56 7.82
C GLY A 364 8.26 18.74 7.32
N ALA A 365 7.09 18.46 6.74
CA ALA A 365 6.18 19.48 6.21
C ALA A 365 5.33 20.20 7.27
N LYS A 366 5.34 19.75 8.54
CA LYS A 366 4.55 20.40 9.59
C LYS A 366 5.09 21.79 9.90
N ALA A 367 4.18 22.76 10.06
CA ALA A 367 4.54 24.11 10.46
C ALA A 367 5.21 24.10 11.84
N VAL A 368 6.37 24.76 11.92
CA VAL A 368 7.09 24.97 13.18
C VAL A 368 6.26 25.89 14.07
N ASN A 369 5.96 25.43 15.29
CA ASN A 369 5.22 26.19 16.30
C ASN A 369 5.96 26.31 17.64
N GLY A 370 7.14 25.69 17.77
CA GLY A 370 8.06 25.87 18.89
C GLY A 370 9.25 26.77 18.52
N THR A 371 10.00 27.21 19.54
CA THR A 371 11.21 28.03 19.34
C THR A 371 12.47 27.22 19.59
N THR A 372 13.42 27.29 18.65
CA THR A 372 14.77 26.72 18.77
C THR A 372 15.77 27.82 19.09
N SER A 373 16.54 27.67 20.17
CA SER A 373 17.62 28.60 20.55
C SER A 373 18.95 27.85 20.65
N VAL A 374 19.99 28.36 20.00
CA VAL A 374 21.36 27.83 20.06
C VAL A 374 22.29 28.90 20.62
N THR A 375 22.94 28.61 21.73
CA THR A 375 23.86 29.55 22.39
C THR A 375 25.25 29.55 21.75
N SER A 376 26.09 30.54 22.06
CA SER A 376 27.50 30.57 21.64
C SER A 376 28.30 29.36 22.14
N TRP A 377 27.90 28.75 23.26
CA TRP A 377 28.50 27.54 23.83
C TRP A 377 27.89 26.24 23.28
N LYS A 378 27.07 26.34 22.21
CA LYS A 378 26.42 25.22 21.54
C LYS A 378 25.43 24.42 22.41
N SER A 379 24.96 25.00 23.51
CA SER A 379 23.75 24.51 24.19
C SER A 379 22.52 24.84 23.33
N ILE A 380 21.67 23.85 23.10
CA ILE A 380 20.42 23.94 22.33
C ILE A 380 19.24 23.89 23.30
N THR A 381 18.25 24.77 23.12
CA THR A 381 16.99 24.75 23.87
C THR A 381 15.80 24.84 22.90
N LEU A 382 14.90 23.86 23.00
CA LEU A 382 13.64 23.77 22.28
C LEU A 382 12.49 24.08 23.25
N ASN A 383 11.76 25.17 23.04
CA ASN A 383 10.61 25.55 23.87
C ASN A 383 9.29 25.46 23.10
N GLY A 384 8.44 24.54 23.52
CA GLY A 384 7.09 24.34 23.04
C GLY A 384 6.07 24.74 24.10
N THR A 385 4.91 25.22 23.66
CA THR A 385 3.80 25.61 24.54
C THR A 385 2.46 25.01 24.11
N ASP A 386 2.43 24.31 22.99
CA ASP A 386 1.23 23.66 22.45
C ASP A 386 0.92 22.40 23.28
N PRO A 387 -0.31 22.25 23.84
CA PRO A 387 -0.65 21.11 24.67
C PRO A 387 -0.79 19.80 23.89
N LEU A 388 -0.83 19.83 22.56
CA LEU A 388 -1.01 18.66 21.70
C LEU A 388 0.26 18.30 20.93
N THR A 389 0.87 19.24 20.21
CA THR A 389 2.04 18.95 19.37
C THR A 389 2.95 20.16 19.19
N ASN A 390 4.23 19.99 19.49
CA ASN A 390 5.28 20.98 19.38
C ASN A 390 6.28 20.57 18.29
N VAL A 391 6.37 21.36 17.24
CA VAL A 391 7.22 21.14 16.06
C VAL A 391 8.35 22.15 16.08
N PHE A 392 9.58 21.65 16.01
CA PHE A 392 10.81 22.41 16.00
C PHE A 392 11.57 22.16 14.70
N ALA A 393 12.21 23.19 14.18
CA ALA A 393 13.27 23.05 13.18
C ALA A 393 14.64 23.15 13.88
N LEU A 394 15.54 22.23 13.56
CA LEU A 394 16.91 22.22 14.08
C LEU A 394 17.89 21.92 12.95
N ARG A 395 18.99 22.65 12.89
CA ARG A 395 20.06 22.33 11.93
C ARG A 395 20.86 21.15 12.42
N GLY A 396 21.08 20.16 11.57
CA GLY A 396 21.91 19.00 11.88
C GLY A 396 23.35 19.37 12.22
N SER A 397 23.86 20.44 11.60
CA SER A 397 25.16 21.04 11.94
C SER A 397 25.23 21.62 13.36
N ASP A 398 24.14 22.22 13.85
CA ASP A 398 24.07 22.72 15.24
C ASP A 398 23.97 21.54 16.22
N LEU A 399 23.19 20.52 15.88
CA LEU A 399 23.06 19.28 16.66
C LEU A 399 24.39 18.53 16.79
N GLY A 400 25.16 18.42 15.69
CA GLY A 400 26.46 17.75 15.70
C GLY A 400 27.56 18.49 16.46
N ALA A 401 27.35 19.79 16.73
CA ALA A 401 28.24 20.62 17.54
C ALA A 401 27.72 20.84 18.97
N ALA A 402 26.57 20.25 19.32
CA ALA A 402 25.87 20.53 20.56
C ALA A 402 26.67 20.08 21.79
N THR A 403 26.52 20.83 22.88
CA THR A 403 27.04 20.45 24.22
C THR A 403 25.94 20.00 25.16
N SER A 404 24.69 20.41 24.90
CA SER A 404 23.48 19.96 25.58
C SER A 404 22.25 20.20 24.70
N LEU A 405 21.21 19.38 24.88
CA LEU A 405 19.90 19.54 24.25
C LEU A 405 18.80 19.55 25.31
N THR A 406 18.14 20.68 25.49
CA THR A 406 16.99 20.80 26.39
C THR A 406 15.69 20.90 25.59
N ILE A 407 14.71 20.06 25.91
CA ILE A 407 13.37 20.06 25.32
C ILE A 407 12.35 20.37 26.41
N ASN A 408 11.63 21.49 26.25
CA ASN A 408 10.54 21.89 27.14
C ASN A 408 9.22 21.83 26.37
N ALA A 409 8.28 21.01 26.83
CA ALA A 409 6.95 20.91 26.23
C ALA A 409 5.89 20.52 27.28
N PRO A 410 4.61 20.89 27.11
CA PRO A 410 3.56 20.51 28.05
C PRO A 410 3.42 18.99 28.23
N ALA A 411 2.94 18.56 29.40
CA ALA A 411 2.75 17.14 29.71
C ALA A 411 1.82 16.42 28.73
N GLY A 412 2.27 15.26 28.24
CA GLY A 412 1.56 14.45 27.25
C GLY A 412 1.55 15.03 25.83
N SER A 413 2.14 16.21 25.60
CA SER A 413 2.27 16.77 24.25
C SER A 413 3.36 16.05 23.46
N LYS A 414 3.13 15.96 22.15
CA LYS A 414 4.08 15.41 21.18
C LYS A 414 5.16 16.42 20.85
N VAL A 415 6.39 15.97 20.67
CA VAL A 415 7.52 16.78 20.21
C VAL A 415 8.05 16.20 18.90
N ILE A 416 8.11 17.02 17.86
CA ILE A 416 8.71 16.69 16.58
C ILE A 416 9.88 17.63 16.36
N VAL A 417 11.10 17.10 16.35
CA VAL A 417 12.31 17.84 15.98
C VAL A 417 12.65 17.45 14.55
N ASN A 418 12.29 18.32 13.61
CA ASN A 418 12.68 18.18 12.21
C ASN A 418 14.13 18.67 12.06
N ILE A 419 15.02 17.74 11.72
CA ILE A 419 16.45 17.98 11.61
C ILE A 419 16.82 18.06 10.14
N ASP A 420 17.38 19.21 9.73
CA ASP A 420 17.90 19.38 8.37
C ASP A 420 19.37 18.94 8.28
N GLY A 421 19.76 18.44 7.12
CA GLY A 421 21.11 17.97 6.85
C GLY A 421 21.14 16.62 6.16
N THR A 422 22.19 16.37 5.37
CA THR A 422 22.41 15.07 4.70
C THR A 422 23.37 14.17 5.46
N ALA A 423 24.18 14.74 6.36
CA ALA A 423 25.17 14.06 7.17
C ALA A 423 25.15 14.63 8.59
N ASP A 424 24.37 13.99 9.45
CA ASP A 424 24.04 14.51 10.79
C ASP A 424 24.69 13.68 11.90
N GLN A 425 24.85 14.29 13.07
CA GLN A 425 25.52 13.66 14.19
C GLN A 425 24.81 14.01 15.50
N MET A 426 24.70 13.02 16.40
CA MET A 426 24.28 13.19 17.78
C MET A 426 25.39 12.64 18.67
N LYS A 427 26.19 13.52 19.30
CA LYS A 427 27.37 13.05 20.05
C LYS A 427 27.75 13.95 21.22
N ASN A 428 28.26 13.34 22.28
CA ASN A 428 28.90 14.02 23.41
C ASN A 428 28.04 15.11 24.09
N PHE A 429 26.73 14.94 24.14
CA PHE A 429 25.84 15.88 24.84
C PHE A 429 24.79 15.15 25.68
N GLU A 430 24.34 15.82 26.72
CA GLU A 430 23.22 15.39 27.55
C GLU A 430 21.89 15.92 26.99
N THR A 431 20.86 15.08 27.02
CA THR A 431 19.48 15.46 26.68
C THR A 431 18.68 15.65 27.97
N THR A 432 17.99 16.78 28.11
CA THR A 432 17.06 17.04 29.22
C THR A 432 15.67 17.29 28.68
N ILE A 433 14.70 16.45 29.03
CA ILE A 433 13.30 16.61 28.64
C ILE A 433 12.49 17.05 29.87
N THR A 434 11.79 18.18 29.77
CA THR A 434 10.97 18.74 30.85
C THR A 434 9.53 18.90 30.41
N GLY A 435 8.60 18.52 31.29
CA GLY A 435 7.16 18.65 31.09
C GLY A 435 6.54 17.44 30.37
N THR A 436 7.15 16.96 29.28
CA THR A 436 6.77 15.70 28.60
C THR A 436 7.78 14.58 28.89
N ASP A 437 7.67 13.43 28.21
CA ASP A 437 8.61 12.31 28.33
C ASP A 437 9.12 11.79 26.98
N ARG A 438 10.22 11.04 27.02
CA ARG A 438 10.94 10.51 25.84
C ARG A 438 10.06 9.73 24.86
N ARG A 439 8.96 9.09 25.31
CA ARG A 439 8.01 8.37 24.43
C ARG A 439 7.25 9.30 23.49
N HIS A 440 7.24 10.59 23.78
CA HIS A 440 6.58 11.63 23.00
C HIS A 440 7.54 12.45 22.14
N VAL A 441 8.82 12.09 22.05
CA VAL A 441 9.83 12.81 21.26
C VAL A 441 10.18 12.05 19.98
N LEU A 442 10.06 12.73 18.84
CA LEU A 442 10.48 12.25 17.53
C LEU A 442 11.61 13.14 16.99
N TYR A 443 12.77 12.54 16.73
CA TYR A 443 13.85 13.11 15.93
C TYR A 443 13.66 12.67 14.48
N ASN A 444 13.15 13.59 13.65
CA ASN A 444 12.85 13.32 12.25
C ASN A 444 13.95 13.90 11.35
N PHE A 445 14.81 13.03 10.83
CA PHE A 445 15.88 13.39 9.89
C PHE A 445 15.33 13.30 8.47
N THR A 446 14.86 14.43 7.95
CA THR A 446 14.02 14.47 6.74
C THR A 446 14.76 14.16 5.44
N GLN A 447 16.09 14.21 5.46
CA GLN A 447 16.91 14.07 4.26
C GLN A 447 18.31 13.46 4.53
N ALA A 448 18.57 13.02 5.76
CA ALA A 448 19.86 12.45 6.13
C ALA A 448 20.12 11.16 5.35
N THR A 449 21.29 11.06 4.74
CA THR A 449 21.81 9.81 4.15
C THR A 449 22.87 9.17 5.04
N SER A 450 23.41 9.92 6.00
CA SER A 450 24.30 9.43 7.05
C SER A 450 23.91 10.07 8.39
N LEU A 451 23.84 9.24 9.44
CA LEU A 451 23.62 9.65 10.81
C LEU A 451 24.64 8.96 11.71
N GLN A 452 25.35 9.71 12.54
CA GLN A 452 26.26 9.15 13.54
C GLN A 452 25.72 9.39 14.96
N THR A 453 25.72 8.37 15.81
CA THR A 453 25.56 8.52 17.26
C THR A 453 26.85 8.13 17.97
N SER A 454 27.34 8.98 18.88
CA SER A 454 28.57 8.67 19.61
C SER A 454 28.62 9.21 21.03
N SER A 455 28.93 8.38 22.03
CA SER A 455 29.03 8.81 23.45
C SER A 455 27.78 9.57 23.89
N ILE A 456 26.61 8.98 23.63
CA ILE A 456 25.30 9.62 23.85
C ILE A 456 24.23 8.62 24.26
N ALA A 457 23.28 9.09 25.09
CA ALA A 457 21.99 8.47 25.32
C ALA A 457 20.92 9.26 24.54
N VAL A 458 20.42 8.70 23.44
CA VAL A 458 19.36 9.35 22.65
C VAL A 458 18.01 9.05 23.32
N GLU A 459 17.36 10.08 23.86
CA GLU A 459 16.04 9.95 24.50
C GLU A 459 14.90 10.28 23.53
N GLY A 460 14.40 9.27 22.83
CA GLY A 460 13.27 9.42 21.89
C GLY A 460 13.40 8.54 20.65
N THR A 461 12.46 8.70 19.72
CA THR A 461 12.42 7.93 18.47
C THR A 461 13.23 8.61 17.37
N ILE A 462 14.08 7.84 16.68
CA ILE A 462 14.81 8.25 15.48
C ILE A 462 14.04 7.77 14.23
N LEU A 463 13.63 8.71 13.39
CA LEU A 463 13.12 8.44 12.03
C LEU A 463 14.09 9.03 11.01
N ALA A 464 14.92 8.20 10.40
CA ALA A 464 15.89 8.59 9.37
C ALA A 464 15.89 7.57 8.20
N PRO A 465 14.78 7.46 7.45
CA PRO A 465 14.52 6.33 6.55
C PRO A 465 15.34 6.33 5.25
N TRP A 466 16.28 7.27 5.11
CA TRP A 466 17.28 7.31 4.04
C TRP A 466 18.72 7.14 4.56
N ALA A 467 18.92 7.14 5.89
CA ALA A 467 20.23 7.21 6.49
C ALA A 467 20.82 5.82 6.76
N THR A 468 22.12 5.68 6.53
CA THR A 468 22.95 4.72 7.26
C THR A 468 23.26 5.30 8.64
N LEU A 469 22.87 4.58 9.69
CA LEU A 469 23.18 4.89 11.08
C LEU A 469 24.48 4.20 11.49
N ASP A 470 25.44 5.00 11.96
CA ASP A 470 26.69 4.54 12.56
C ASP A 470 26.69 4.84 14.06
N THR A 471 26.86 3.80 14.88
CA THR A 471 26.75 3.87 16.33
C THR A 471 28.08 3.56 17.00
N GLU A 472 28.49 4.44 17.92
CA GLU A 472 29.74 4.29 18.66
C GLU A 472 29.56 4.64 20.14
N ASN A 473 29.62 3.65 21.04
CA ASN A 473 29.57 3.89 22.50
C ASN A 473 28.35 4.74 22.93
N GLY A 474 27.14 4.32 22.60
CA GLY A 474 25.91 5.02 22.98
C GLY A 474 24.70 4.09 22.97
N HIS A 475 23.58 4.58 23.48
CA HIS A 475 22.31 3.86 23.48
C HIS A 475 21.17 4.76 23.05
N THR A 476 20.08 4.16 22.57
CA THR A 476 18.84 4.87 22.24
C THR A 476 17.71 4.34 23.10
N ASP A 477 17.12 5.21 23.90
CA ASP A 477 15.93 4.96 24.71
C ASP A 477 14.67 5.34 23.91
N GLY A 478 14.35 4.52 22.92
CA GLY A 478 13.23 4.74 22.00
C GLY A 478 13.22 3.77 20.81
N GLN A 479 12.63 4.20 19.70
CA GLN A 479 12.55 3.40 18.47
C GLN A 479 13.49 3.93 17.38
N ILE A 480 13.86 3.07 16.44
CA ILE A 480 14.74 3.42 15.33
C ILE A 480 14.14 2.91 14.01
N ALA A 481 14.01 3.79 13.02
CA ALA A 481 13.69 3.44 11.64
C ALA A 481 14.70 4.09 10.68
N VAL A 482 15.55 3.27 10.05
CA VAL A 482 16.71 3.70 9.24
C VAL A 482 16.88 2.87 7.97
N GLU A 483 17.65 3.37 6.99
CA GLU A 483 17.95 2.60 5.78
C GLU A 483 18.93 1.46 6.10
N SER A 484 19.98 1.70 6.87
CA SER A 484 20.94 0.66 7.25
C SER A 484 21.61 0.99 8.58
N ILE A 485 22.19 -0.01 9.24
CA ILE A 485 23.03 0.19 10.42
C ILE A 485 24.40 -0.41 10.12
N SER A 486 25.45 0.39 10.32
CA SER A 486 26.83 -0.02 10.09
C SER A 486 27.70 0.42 11.26
N GLY A 487 28.44 -0.49 11.89
CA GLY A 487 29.45 -0.14 12.89
C GLY A 487 29.95 -1.36 13.67
N PRO A 488 31.16 -1.31 14.26
CA PRO A 488 31.63 -2.32 15.21
C PRO A 488 31.11 -2.09 16.64
N GLY A 489 30.62 -0.88 16.95
CA GLY A 489 30.02 -0.52 18.23
C GLY A 489 28.53 -0.83 18.20
N GLY A 490 28.07 -1.68 19.10
CA GLY A 490 26.66 -2.06 19.14
C GLY A 490 25.76 -0.88 19.55
N THR A 491 24.56 -0.83 18.98
CA THR A 491 23.48 -0.02 19.53
C THR A 491 22.87 -0.79 20.68
N GLU A 492 22.96 -0.26 21.91
CA GLU A 492 22.05 -0.67 22.98
C GLU A 492 20.74 0.08 22.71
N ALA A 493 19.67 -0.60 22.36
CA ALA A 493 18.33 -0.01 22.31
C ALA A 493 17.58 -0.45 23.57
N ASN A 494 17.74 0.34 24.65
CA ASN A 494 17.18 0.08 25.97
C ASN A 494 15.73 0.62 26.07
N GLY A 495 14.86 -0.11 26.76
CA GLY A 495 13.49 0.30 27.09
C GLY A 495 12.38 -0.53 26.43
N GLN A 496 11.44 -1.01 27.24
CA GLN A 496 10.10 -1.46 26.84
C GLN A 496 9.27 -0.31 26.24
N THR A 497 9.63 0.11 25.05
CA THR A 497 8.72 0.83 24.17
C THR A 497 8.57 -0.02 22.93
N ASN A 498 7.57 -0.91 22.88
CA ASN A 498 7.12 -1.34 21.56
C ASN A 498 6.72 -0.08 20.77
N PHE A 499 6.58 -0.15 19.45
CA PHE A 499 5.53 0.66 18.82
C PHE A 499 4.21 0.27 19.51
N VAL A 500 3.87 0.91 20.63
CA VAL A 500 2.54 0.87 21.22
C VAL A 500 1.98 2.26 21.06
N GLY A 501 1.01 2.36 20.15
CA GLY A 501 -0.15 3.23 20.24
C GLY A 501 0.09 4.73 20.42
N GLY A 502 -0.05 5.48 19.33
CA GLY A 502 -0.66 6.81 19.41
C GLY A 502 0.26 8.03 19.47
N GLY A 503 1.59 7.87 19.42
CA GLY A 503 2.54 8.98 19.40
C GLY A 503 2.79 9.55 18.02
N PHE A 504 3.33 8.76 17.11
CA PHE A 504 3.69 9.25 15.77
C PHE A 504 3.33 8.30 14.64
N PHE A 505 3.13 7.00 14.85
CA PHE A 505 2.90 6.07 13.74
C PHE A 505 1.55 5.40 13.92
N THR A 506 0.49 6.08 13.47
CA THR A 506 -0.83 5.47 13.24
C THR A 506 -1.35 5.95 11.89
N THR A 507 -1.93 5.04 11.11
CA THR A 507 -3.07 5.38 10.26
C THR A 507 -3.98 6.32 11.06
N LEU A 508 -4.28 7.51 10.53
CA LEU A 508 -5.02 8.56 11.25
C LEU A 508 -6.35 7.98 11.81
N GLN A 509 -6.36 7.64 13.10
CA GLN A 509 -7.55 7.14 13.78
C GLN A 509 -8.37 8.35 14.21
N LEU A 510 -9.47 8.61 13.51
CA LEU A 510 -10.42 9.66 13.85
C LEU A 510 -11.22 9.25 15.09
N CYS A 511 -11.20 10.05 16.15
CA CYS A 511 -12.05 9.90 17.33
C CYS A 511 -12.26 8.44 17.84
N PRO A 512 -11.22 7.77 18.37
CA PRO A 512 -11.24 6.35 18.76
C PRO A 512 -12.42 5.91 19.63
N GLY A 513 -12.97 6.80 20.45
CA GLY A 513 -14.09 6.52 21.35
C GLY A 513 -15.47 6.52 20.66
N LYS A 514 -15.54 6.93 19.38
CA LYS A 514 -16.76 6.98 18.59
C LYS A 514 -16.63 6.17 17.30
N PHE A 515 -15.53 6.32 16.57
CA PHE A 515 -15.28 5.53 15.38
C PHE A 515 -13.78 5.34 15.08
N THR A 516 -13.51 4.60 14.02
CA THR A 516 -12.21 4.48 13.36
C THR A 516 -12.43 4.55 11.86
N PHE A 517 -11.41 4.95 11.10
CA PHE A 517 -11.48 5.02 9.65
C PHE A 517 -10.25 4.37 9.02
N ASN A 518 -10.48 3.43 8.10
CA ASN A 518 -9.42 2.82 7.31
C ASN A 518 -9.39 3.47 5.92
N PRO A 519 -8.43 4.36 5.62
CA PRO A 519 -8.37 5.06 4.34
C PRO A 519 -8.03 4.14 3.15
N SER A 520 -7.42 2.97 3.38
CA SER A 520 -7.09 2.01 2.33
C SER A 520 -8.29 1.17 1.89
N THR A 521 -9.29 1.03 2.75
CA THR A 521 -10.53 0.31 2.46
C THR A 521 -11.75 1.23 2.38
N GLY A 522 -11.61 2.50 2.77
CA GLY A 522 -12.70 3.47 2.89
C GLY A 522 -13.85 3.04 3.80
N ILE A 523 -13.56 2.15 4.76
CA ILE A 523 -14.52 1.67 5.76
C ILE A 523 -14.40 2.54 7.01
N MET A 524 -15.54 3.07 7.46
CA MET A 524 -15.69 3.67 8.78
C MET A 524 -16.22 2.60 9.73
N THR A 525 -15.79 2.56 10.99
CA THR A 525 -16.29 1.59 11.97
C THR A 525 -16.55 2.28 13.28
N THR A 526 -17.80 2.30 13.74
CA THR A 526 -18.15 2.82 15.06
C THR A 526 -17.52 1.96 16.14
N THR A 527 -17.00 2.56 17.21
CA THR A 527 -16.37 1.82 18.33
C THR A 527 -17.27 1.74 19.55
N ALA A 528 -18.32 2.55 19.58
CA ALA A 528 -19.37 2.58 20.59
C ALA A 528 -20.72 2.86 19.91
N LEU A 529 -21.83 2.70 20.64
CA LEU A 529 -23.12 3.19 20.21
C LEU A 529 -23.00 4.71 19.97
N THR A 530 -23.17 5.13 18.72
CA THR A 530 -22.78 6.48 18.27
C THR A 530 -23.91 7.12 17.49
N SER A 531 -24.12 8.41 17.73
CA SER A 531 -25.02 9.24 16.91
C SER A 531 -24.23 9.69 15.67
N VAL A 532 -24.64 9.27 14.49
CA VAL A 532 -23.97 9.60 13.23
C VAL A 532 -24.86 10.55 12.43
N THR A 533 -24.38 11.76 12.21
CA THR A 533 -25.08 12.81 11.45
C THR A 533 -24.46 12.95 10.08
N PHE A 534 -25.25 12.70 9.04
CA PHE A 534 -24.94 12.88 7.63
C PHE A 534 -25.55 14.19 7.16
N LYS A 535 -24.73 15.09 6.62
CA LYS A 535 -25.14 16.37 6.06
C LYS A 535 -24.61 16.51 4.64
N ASN A 536 -25.50 16.51 3.66
CA ASN A 536 -25.12 16.87 2.29
C ASN A 536 -24.87 18.38 2.24
N LEU A 537 -23.69 18.77 1.75
CA LEU A 537 -23.25 20.17 1.61
C LEU A 537 -23.51 20.69 0.19
N GLU A 538 -23.25 19.87 -0.81
CA GLU A 538 -23.59 20.16 -2.21
C GLU A 538 -23.68 18.87 -3.04
N ALA A 539 -24.36 18.96 -4.19
CA ALA A 539 -24.46 17.90 -5.18
C ALA A 539 -24.66 18.50 -6.58
N LEU A 540 -23.57 18.77 -7.29
CA LEU A 540 -23.56 19.65 -8.47
C LEU A 540 -23.33 18.94 -9.82
N ILE A 541 -23.62 17.64 -9.90
CA ILE A 541 -23.47 16.90 -11.16
C ILE A 541 -24.44 17.37 -12.25
N THR A 542 -23.93 17.51 -13.47
CA THR A 542 -24.71 17.81 -14.68
C THR A 542 -24.38 16.85 -15.82
N TYR A 543 -25.28 16.72 -16.80
CA TYR A 543 -25.01 15.95 -18.03
C TYR A 543 -24.03 16.71 -18.95
N GLY A 544 -22.76 16.73 -18.57
CA GLY A 544 -21.74 17.54 -19.24
C GLY A 544 -21.92 19.05 -19.02
N ALA A 545 -21.03 19.85 -19.62
CA ALA A 545 -21.03 21.29 -19.44
C ALA A 545 -22.26 21.93 -20.09
N GLY A 546 -23.11 22.59 -19.29
CA GLY A 546 -24.35 23.23 -19.73
C GLY A 546 -25.54 22.27 -19.93
N GLY A 547 -25.39 20.99 -19.57
CA GLY A 547 -26.47 20.01 -19.58
C GLY A 547 -27.42 20.13 -18.38
N PRO A 548 -28.53 19.37 -18.37
CA PRO A 548 -29.43 19.31 -17.22
C PRO A 548 -28.71 18.79 -15.97
N GLN A 549 -29.16 19.27 -14.80
CA GLN A 549 -28.71 18.75 -13.51
C GLN A 549 -29.18 17.31 -13.33
N ILE A 550 -28.29 16.47 -12.81
CA ILE A 550 -28.59 15.07 -12.50
C ILE A 550 -28.96 14.98 -11.00
N ASN A 551 -30.00 14.21 -10.68
CA ASN A 551 -30.41 14.04 -9.29
C ASN A 551 -29.44 13.10 -8.59
N VAL A 552 -29.03 13.46 -7.36
CA VAL A 552 -28.15 12.65 -6.53
C VAL A 552 -28.92 12.13 -5.32
N HIS A 553 -28.68 10.87 -4.97
CA HIS A 553 -29.32 10.18 -3.88
C HIS A 553 -28.26 9.55 -2.98
N ALA A 554 -28.39 9.79 -1.68
CA ALA A 554 -27.43 9.34 -0.68
C ALA A 554 -27.99 8.18 0.15
N CYS A 555 -27.16 7.17 0.38
CA CYS A 555 -27.51 5.97 1.13
C CYS A 555 -26.41 5.64 2.15
N GLU A 556 -26.81 4.96 3.22
CA GLU A 556 -25.91 4.42 4.23
C GLU A 556 -26.10 2.91 4.41
N SER A 557 -25.05 2.25 4.87
CA SER A 557 -25.09 0.88 5.39
C SER A 557 -24.32 0.85 6.70
N ASP A 558 -24.82 0.14 7.70
CA ASP A 558 -24.16 -0.12 8.98
C ASP A 558 -23.72 -1.59 9.15
N ASP A 559 -23.78 -2.36 8.05
CA ASP A 559 -23.43 -3.78 7.96
C ASP A 559 -22.42 -4.10 6.85
N GLY A 560 -21.62 -3.08 6.47
CA GLY A 560 -20.48 -3.25 5.58
C GLY A 560 -20.85 -3.27 4.10
N GLY A 561 -22.05 -2.80 3.76
CA GLY A 561 -22.58 -2.72 2.41
C GLY A 561 -23.48 -3.89 2.02
N SER A 562 -23.89 -4.73 2.97
CA SER A 562 -24.81 -5.85 2.70
C SER A 562 -26.24 -5.36 2.55
N HIS A 563 -26.62 -4.34 3.32
CA HIS A 563 -27.90 -3.63 3.22
C HIS A 563 -27.67 -2.13 3.21
N PHE A 564 -28.25 -1.45 2.23
CA PHE A 564 -28.25 0.00 2.15
C PHE A 564 -29.66 0.56 2.38
N THR A 565 -29.71 1.61 3.19
CA THR A 565 -30.91 2.41 3.47
C THR A 565 -30.73 3.80 2.85
N HIS A 566 -31.83 4.47 2.50
CA HIS A 566 -31.78 5.84 2.02
C HIS A 566 -31.66 6.81 3.21
N LEU A 567 -30.69 7.74 3.14
CA LEU A 567 -30.56 8.79 4.15
C LEU A 567 -31.76 9.75 4.13
N PHE A 568 -32.33 9.99 2.94
CA PHE A 568 -33.31 11.06 2.71
C PHE A 568 -34.65 10.57 2.11
N GLY A 569 -35.33 9.59 2.71
CA GLY A 569 -36.68 9.17 2.30
C GLY A 569 -36.80 8.71 0.83
N GLY A 570 -38.02 8.51 0.32
CA GLY A 570 -38.29 8.00 -1.04
C GLY A 570 -38.76 6.54 -1.09
N THR A 571 -39.03 6.01 -2.29
CA THR A 571 -39.57 4.66 -2.53
C THR A 571 -38.72 3.83 -3.51
N GLY A 572 -37.74 3.04 -3.08
CA GLY A 572 -37.07 2.04 -3.93
C GLY A 572 -35.90 1.37 -3.21
N ASN A 573 -34.82 1.08 -3.92
CA ASN A 573 -33.65 0.42 -3.32
C ASN A 573 -32.36 1.24 -3.55
N CYS A 574 -31.37 1.02 -2.68
CA CYS A 574 -30.03 1.59 -2.80
C CYS A 574 -29.04 0.62 -3.48
N PHE A 575 -29.53 -0.34 -4.28
CA PHE A 575 -28.73 -1.43 -4.84
C PHE A 575 -28.64 -1.36 -6.37
N GLY A 576 -27.42 -1.49 -6.90
CA GLY A 576 -27.14 -1.51 -8.34
C GLY A 576 -26.98 -0.12 -8.99
N ASP A 577 -26.70 -0.11 -10.29
CA ASP A 577 -26.56 1.10 -11.12
C ASP A 577 -27.91 1.48 -11.77
N GLY A 578 -29.01 1.43 -11.00
CA GLY A 578 -30.39 1.56 -11.49
C GLY A 578 -31.40 2.09 -10.46
N ILE A 579 -32.21 3.09 -10.85
CA ILE A 579 -33.30 3.79 -10.13
C ILE A 579 -33.18 3.77 -8.59
N ALA A 580 -32.21 4.51 -8.07
CA ALA A 580 -32.18 4.89 -6.65
C ALA A 580 -33.36 5.82 -6.34
N ASN A 581 -34.51 5.26 -5.99
CA ASN A 581 -35.69 6.04 -5.65
C ASN A 581 -35.64 6.55 -4.19
N GLY A 582 -34.62 7.33 -3.85
CA GLY A 582 -34.64 8.18 -2.66
C GLY A 582 -35.21 9.56 -2.98
N ASN A 583 -35.43 10.45 -2.00
CA ASN A 583 -35.50 11.87 -2.36
C ASN A 583 -34.11 12.32 -2.81
N ALA A 584 -34.05 13.12 -3.87
CA ALA A 584 -32.79 13.71 -4.30
C ALA A 584 -32.29 14.70 -3.23
N VAL A 585 -30.98 14.70 -2.96
CA VAL A 585 -30.37 15.75 -2.15
C VAL A 585 -30.44 17.09 -2.88
N LYS A 586 -30.52 18.19 -2.14
CA LYS A 586 -30.54 19.52 -2.74
C LYS A 586 -29.15 19.83 -3.33
N PRO A 587 -29.05 20.35 -4.56
CA PRO A 587 -27.76 20.74 -5.16
C PRO A 587 -26.91 21.69 -4.31
N ASN A 588 -27.53 22.65 -3.60
CA ASN A 588 -26.84 23.55 -2.67
C ASN A 588 -27.07 23.11 -1.21
N GLY A 589 -26.79 21.82 -0.95
CA GLY A 589 -27.26 21.00 0.17
C GLY A 589 -27.25 21.57 1.59
N THR A 590 -28.35 21.33 2.31
CA THR A 590 -28.47 21.42 3.78
C THR A 590 -29.18 20.21 4.37
N ASP A 591 -29.45 19.19 3.55
CA ASP A 591 -30.20 18.01 3.96
C ASP A 591 -29.38 17.24 4.98
N THR A 592 -29.97 17.01 6.15
CA THR A 592 -29.30 16.42 7.32
C THR A 592 -30.11 15.26 7.85
N LYS A 593 -29.44 14.14 8.11
CA LYS A 593 -30.03 12.94 8.71
C LYS A 593 -29.13 12.45 9.84
N THR A 594 -29.71 12.21 11.01
CA THR A 594 -29.00 11.59 12.14
C THR A 594 -29.54 10.19 12.38
N LEU A 595 -28.62 9.24 12.56
CA LEU A 595 -28.88 7.83 12.83
C LEU A 595 -28.16 7.42 14.10
N THR A 596 -28.72 6.46 14.84
CA THR A 596 -28.01 5.82 15.95
C THR A 596 -27.48 4.49 15.48
N ILE A 597 -26.15 4.37 15.41
CA ILE A 597 -25.47 3.18 14.89
C ILE A 597 -24.83 2.42 16.05
N GLY A 598 -24.96 1.09 16.04
CA GLY A 598 -24.41 0.19 17.04
C GLY A 598 -22.89 0.28 17.18
N ALA A 599 -22.34 -0.31 18.24
CA ALA A 599 -20.89 -0.44 18.38
C ALA A 599 -20.34 -1.52 17.43
N ASN A 600 -19.12 -1.33 16.94
CA ASN A 600 -18.44 -2.21 15.99
C ASN A 600 -19.18 -2.38 14.65
N SER A 601 -19.98 -1.39 14.26
CA SER A 601 -20.73 -1.40 13.00
C SER A 601 -19.89 -0.76 11.89
N PRO A 602 -19.64 -1.47 10.78
CA PRO A 602 -19.01 -0.89 9.60
C PRO A 602 -19.99 0.02 8.85
N VAL A 603 -19.70 1.32 8.85
CA VAL A 603 -20.49 2.35 8.17
C VAL A 603 -19.94 2.59 6.77
N ILE A 604 -20.78 2.40 5.75
CA ILE A 604 -20.49 2.67 4.33
C ILE A 604 -21.41 3.77 3.83
N PHE A 605 -20.83 4.76 3.17
CA PHE A 605 -21.56 5.81 2.46
C PHE A 605 -21.66 5.47 0.98
N ARG A 606 -22.82 5.69 0.37
CA ARG A 606 -23.04 5.50 -1.08
C ARG A 606 -23.74 6.71 -1.68
N SER A 607 -23.25 7.14 -2.83
CA SER A 607 -23.83 8.22 -3.64
C SER A 607 -24.24 7.69 -5.01
N ASN A 608 -25.47 8.02 -5.42
CA ASN A 608 -26.09 7.54 -6.65
C ASN A 608 -26.61 8.72 -7.47
N ALA A 609 -26.10 8.91 -8.68
CA ALA A 609 -26.59 9.90 -9.63
C ALA A 609 -27.53 9.24 -10.64
N HIS A 610 -28.75 9.76 -10.76
CA HIS A 610 -29.77 9.25 -11.66
C HIS A 610 -30.50 10.38 -12.40
N PHE A 611 -30.66 10.22 -13.72
CA PHE A 611 -31.46 11.10 -14.55
C PHE A 611 -32.08 10.32 -15.71
N GLU A 612 -33.39 10.47 -15.89
CA GLU A 612 -34.10 9.86 -17.01
C GLU A 612 -35.11 10.86 -17.60
N GLN A 613 -35.09 10.99 -18.93
CA GLN A 613 -36.14 11.69 -19.68
C GLN A 613 -36.77 10.75 -20.72
N PRO A 614 -38.08 10.86 -20.99
CA PRO A 614 -38.74 10.05 -22.03
C PRO A 614 -38.05 10.22 -23.39
N GLY A 615 -37.45 9.15 -23.91
CA GLY A 615 -36.75 9.17 -25.20
C GLY A 615 -35.47 8.33 -25.22
N TRP A 616 -34.32 8.96 -24.97
CA TRP A 616 -32.98 8.37 -25.18
C TRP A 616 -31.91 8.80 -24.16
N LEU A 617 -32.23 9.69 -23.22
CA LEU A 617 -31.26 10.26 -22.29
C LEU A 617 -31.45 9.63 -20.90
N THR A 618 -30.57 8.68 -20.58
CA THR A 618 -30.50 8.05 -19.26
C THR A 618 -29.08 8.20 -18.73
N TYR A 619 -28.97 8.63 -17.48
CA TYR A 619 -27.73 8.66 -16.71
C TYR A 619 -27.96 7.91 -15.42
N ASP A 620 -27.14 6.90 -15.16
CA ASP A 620 -27.18 6.16 -13.90
C ASP A 620 -25.75 5.77 -13.51
N ARG A 621 -25.35 6.14 -12.29
CA ARG A 621 -24.04 5.80 -11.76
C ARG A 621 -24.03 5.85 -10.25
N SER A 622 -23.32 4.91 -9.65
CA SER A 622 -23.12 4.84 -8.23
C SER A 622 -21.65 4.69 -7.83
N THR A 623 -21.32 5.15 -6.64
CA THR A 623 -20.04 4.85 -5.97
C THR A 623 -20.25 4.82 -4.46
N GLN A 624 -19.40 4.09 -3.75
CA GLN A 624 -19.49 3.91 -2.30
C GLN A 624 -18.12 3.91 -1.65
N SER A 625 -18.07 4.21 -0.35
CA SER A 625 -16.81 4.50 0.33
C SER A 625 -15.83 3.33 0.31
N ASN A 626 -16.30 2.08 0.23
CA ASN A 626 -15.44 0.88 0.22
C ASN A 626 -15.25 0.21 -1.15
N ASP A 627 -15.62 0.87 -2.25
CA ASP A 627 -15.46 0.28 -3.60
C ASP A 627 -14.05 0.42 -4.18
N GLN A 628 -13.17 1.20 -3.53
CA GLN A 628 -11.78 1.44 -3.93
C GLN A 628 -11.64 2.00 -5.36
N THR A 629 -12.70 2.62 -5.91
CA THR A 629 -12.72 3.15 -7.27
C THR A 629 -11.93 4.46 -7.44
N GLY A 630 -11.56 5.09 -6.32
CA GLY A 630 -10.94 6.42 -6.30
C GLY A 630 -11.91 7.57 -6.55
N ARG A 631 -13.22 7.29 -6.63
CA ARG A 631 -14.28 8.29 -6.86
C ARG A 631 -14.68 9.06 -5.61
N MET A 632 -14.31 8.57 -4.43
CA MET A 632 -14.52 9.27 -3.17
C MET A 632 -13.17 9.68 -2.59
N VAL A 633 -13.04 10.96 -2.26
CA VAL A 633 -11.92 11.51 -1.50
C VAL A 633 -12.38 11.77 -0.08
N PHE A 634 -11.59 11.28 0.88
CA PHE A 634 -11.86 11.38 2.31
C PHE A 634 -11.01 12.50 2.91
N LEU A 635 -11.66 13.51 3.49
CA LEU A 635 -11.06 14.74 4.00
C LEU A 635 -11.32 14.85 5.50
N ARG A 636 -10.23 14.85 6.28
CA ARG A 636 -10.23 14.96 7.75
C ARG A 636 -9.62 16.27 8.17
N ASN A 637 -9.77 16.62 9.45
CA ASN A 637 -9.07 17.75 10.02
C ASN A 637 -7.55 17.66 9.77
N GLY A 638 -6.96 18.71 9.20
CA GLY A 638 -5.54 18.73 8.84
C GLY A 638 -5.20 18.17 7.45
N ASP A 639 -6.12 17.51 6.74
CA ASP A 639 -5.87 17.06 5.37
C ASP A 639 -5.84 18.25 4.39
N ILE A 640 -5.09 18.09 3.31
CA ILE A 640 -5.03 19.08 2.22
C ILE A 640 -6.23 18.86 1.30
N VAL A 641 -6.99 19.92 1.02
CA VAL A 641 -8.09 19.82 0.05
C VAL A 641 -7.52 19.62 -1.37
N PRO A 642 -8.00 18.62 -2.14
CA PRO A 642 -7.58 18.41 -3.51
C PRO A 642 -7.69 19.68 -4.36
N SER A 643 -6.63 19.98 -5.11
CA SER A 643 -6.63 21.11 -6.03
C SER A 643 -7.20 20.70 -7.38
N VAL A 644 -8.52 20.50 -7.41
CA VAL A 644 -9.28 20.21 -8.64
C VAL A 644 -9.98 21.47 -9.16
N PRO A 645 -10.02 21.70 -10.48
CA PRO A 645 -10.79 22.80 -11.05
C PRO A 645 -12.30 22.54 -10.87
N GLY A 646 -13.09 23.59 -10.67
CA GLY A 646 -14.55 23.44 -10.71
C GLY A 646 -15.01 23.17 -12.15
N PHE A 647 -16.08 22.39 -12.29
CA PHE A 647 -16.67 22.11 -13.60
C PHE A 647 -17.75 23.12 -13.98
N ALA A 648 -17.92 23.40 -15.27
CA ALA A 648 -19.06 24.18 -15.82
C ALA A 648 -19.41 25.51 -15.10
N GLY A 649 -18.41 26.24 -14.58
CA GLY A 649 -18.61 27.52 -13.90
C GLY A 649 -18.84 27.43 -12.38
N GLN A 650 -18.72 26.22 -11.82
CA GLN A 650 -18.68 26.00 -10.38
C GLN A 650 -17.40 26.56 -9.77
N GLN A 651 -17.48 26.90 -8.48
CA GLN A 651 -16.31 27.17 -7.66
C GLN A 651 -15.53 25.87 -7.51
N SER A 652 -14.20 25.90 -7.40
CA SER A 652 -13.46 24.67 -7.08
C SER A 652 -13.80 24.16 -5.69
N LEU A 653 -13.66 22.85 -5.48
CA LEU A 653 -13.85 22.19 -4.18
C LEU A 653 -13.11 22.92 -3.04
N LYS A 654 -11.87 23.34 -3.30
CA LYS A 654 -11.10 24.19 -2.39
C LYS A 654 -11.82 25.49 -2.02
N ALA A 655 -12.24 26.27 -3.01
CA ALA A 655 -12.87 27.56 -2.77
C ALA A 655 -14.22 27.39 -2.06
N TYR A 656 -14.97 26.34 -2.42
CA TYR A 656 -16.23 25.99 -1.79
C TYR A 656 -16.05 25.64 -0.30
N LEU A 657 -15.16 24.69 0.04
CA LEU A 657 -14.91 24.27 1.43
C LEU A 657 -14.34 25.41 2.30
N GLN A 658 -13.56 26.32 1.70
CA GLN A 658 -13.15 27.56 2.37
C GLN A 658 -14.33 28.49 2.67
N GLY A 659 -15.27 28.63 1.72
CA GLY A 659 -16.51 29.38 1.90
C GLY A 659 -17.42 28.79 2.99
N GLN A 660 -17.37 27.46 3.19
CA GLN A 660 -18.08 26.77 4.28
C GLN A 660 -17.36 26.84 5.64
N ALA A 661 -16.21 27.51 5.73
CA ALA A 661 -15.32 27.52 6.89
C ALA A 661 -14.82 26.11 7.32
N MET A 662 -14.81 25.16 6.39
CA MET A 662 -14.32 23.79 6.60
C MET A 662 -12.88 23.60 6.12
N ALA A 663 -12.31 24.60 5.44
CA ALA A 663 -10.89 24.69 5.14
C ALA A 663 -10.38 26.11 5.37
N ASN A 664 -9.12 26.25 5.81
CA ASN A 664 -8.49 27.54 6.03
C ASN A 664 -7.92 28.14 4.73
N SER A 665 -7.44 29.38 4.82
CA SER A 665 -6.79 30.09 3.69
C SER A 665 -5.56 29.35 3.13
N SER A 666 -4.93 28.49 3.94
CA SER A 666 -3.76 27.68 3.59
C SER A 666 -4.11 26.33 2.94
N ASN A 667 -5.38 26.10 2.56
CA ASN A 667 -5.87 24.88 1.90
C ASN A 667 -5.88 23.62 2.80
N THR A 668 -5.99 23.81 4.10
CA THR A 668 -6.04 22.70 5.06
C THR A 668 -7.44 22.63 5.67
N MET A 669 -8.00 21.42 5.75
CA MET A 669 -9.28 21.15 6.39
C MET A 669 -9.26 21.52 7.87
N THR A 670 -10.34 22.12 8.36
CA THR A 670 -10.55 22.61 9.75
C THR A 670 -11.85 22.08 10.35
N VAL A 671 -12.11 20.78 10.15
CA VAL A 671 -13.31 20.08 10.65
C VAL A 671 -13.09 19.47 12.05
N GLY A 672 -14.14 18.97 12.70
CA GLY A 672 -14.03 18.34 14.01
C GLY A 672 -13.14 17.09 14.05
N ALA A 673 -12.70 16.70 15.25
CA ALA A 673 -11.90 15.49 15.44
C ALA A 673 -12.70 14.18 15.24
N CYS A 674 -14.03 14.27 15.34
CA CYS A 674 -14.97 13.16 15.11
C CYS A 674 -15.80 13.39 13.82
N GLU A 675 -15.19 14.02 12.81
CA GLU A 675 -15.84 14.46 11.58
C GLU A 675 -15.03 14.00 10.36
N LEU A 676 -15.74 13.58 9.30
CA LEU A 676 -15.17 13.16 8.03
C LEU A 676 -15.98 13.76 6.89
N VAL A 677 -15.32 14.47 5.98
CA VAL A 677 -15.93 14.95 4.75
C VAL A 677 -15.59 14.03 3.60
N ILE A 678 -16.59 13.61 2.83
CA ILE A 678 -16.43 12.80 1.63
C ILE A 678 -16.78 13.66 0.42
N ALA A 679 -15.84 13.84 -0.50
CA ALA A 679 -16.03 14.52 -1.77
C ALA A 679 -16.10 13.48 -2.89
N THR A 680 -17.17 13.49 -3.68
CA THR A 680 -17.51 12.40 -4.61
C THR A 680 -17.48 12.86 -6.06
N GLU A 681 -16.96 11.99 -6.94
CA GLU A 681 -16.90 12.13 -8.39
C GLU A 681 -17.71 11.02 -9.07
N LEU A 682 -18.89 11.40 -9.53
CA LEU A 682 -19.80 10.60 -10.33
C LEU A 682 -19.62 10.88 -11.82
N GLY A 683 -18.90 11.90 -12.27
CA GLY A 683 -18.58 12.08 -13.69
C GLY A 683 -17.86 10.89 -14.35
N SER A 684 -17.77 10.97 -15.68
CA SER A 684 -17.19 9.90 -16.50
C SER A 684 -15.69 9.70 -16.27
N SER A 685 -15.00 10.71 -15.72
CA SER A 685 -13.59 10.68 -15.37
C SER A 685 -13.40 10.82 -13.86
N ILE A 686 -12.25 10.38 -13.33
CA ILE A 686 -11.80 10.63 -11.95
C ILE A 686 -10.57 11.52 -11.88
N SER A 687 -10.13 12.03 -13.04
CA SER A 687 -8.96 12.89 -13.18
C SER A 687 -9.11 13.88 -14.34
N GLY A 688 -8.27 14.91 -14.34
CA GLY A 688 -8.28 15.96 -15.34
C GLY A 688 -9.38 17.01 -15.13
N PRO A 689 -9.62 17.89 -16.12
CA PRO A 689 -10.47 19.07 -15.93
C PRO A 689 -11.96 18.80 -15.74
N ALA A 690 -12.39 17.55 -15.94
CA ALA A 690 -13.77 17.11 -15.80
C ALA A 690 -14.05 16.42 -14.45
N ALA A 691 -13.02 16.21 -13.62
CA ALA A 691 -13.16 15.65 -12.28
C ALA A 691 -13.05 16.78 -11.26
N ASP A 692 -14.17 17.19 -10.70
CA ASP A 692 -14.28 18.30 -9.74
C ASP A 692 -14.59 17.83 -8.32
N PHE A 693 -14.99 16.55 -8.14
CA PHE A 693 -15.33 15.95 -6.85
C PHE A 693 -16.42 16.72 -6.07
N GLN A 694 -17.30 17.41 -6.78
CA GLN A 694 -18.42 18.19 -6.21
C GLN A 694 -19.80 17.62 -6.60
N ASP A 695 -19.82 16.39 -7.12
CA ASP A 695 -21.05 15.70 -7.49
C ASP A 695 -21.87 15.28 -6.26
N ASP A 696 -21.20 14.98 -5.15
CA ASP A 696 -21.80 14.85 -3.81
C ASP A 696 -20.72 15.11 -2.75
N VAL A 697 -20.89 16.18 -1.97
CA VAL A 697 -20.03 16.49 -0.81
C VAL A 697 -20.80 16.23 0.47
N MET A 698 -20.40 15.21 1.20
CA MET A 698 -21.06 14.74 2.41
C MET A 698 -20.20 14.99 3.64
N ASP A 699 -20.73 15.71 4.63
CA ASP A 699 -20.15 15.87 5.96
C ASP A 699 -20.75 14.84 6.92
N ILE A 700 -19.91 14.00 7.53
CA ILE A 700 -20.31 12.94 8.44
C ILE A 700 -19.70 13.18 9.82
N LYS A 701 -20.55 13.42 10.82
CA LYS A 701 -20.16 13.65 12.23
C LYS A 701 -20.56 12.48 13.12
N PHE A 702 -19.64 12.06 13.98
CA PHE A 702 -19.80 10.96 14.93
C PHE A 702 -19.82 11.51 16.36
N GLU A 703 -20.99 11.55 17.00
CA GLU A 703 -21.26 12.27 18.26
C GLU A 703 -21.54 11.39 19.48
#